data_AF-A0A8T1X1X6-F1
#
_entry.id   AF-A0A8T1X1X6-F1
#
_cell.length_a   1.000
_cell.length_b   1.000
_cell.length_c   1.000
_cell.angle_alpha   90.00
_cell.angle_beta   90.00
_cell.angle_gamma   90.00
#
_symmetry.space_group_name_H-M   'P 1'
#
loop_
_entity.id
_entity.type
_entity.pdbx_description
1 polymer ?
#
loop_
_entity_poly.entity_id
_entity_poly.type
_entity_poly.pdbx_seq_one_letter_code
_entity_poly.pdbx_strand_id
1 'polypeptide(L)'
;MSVLGTSDVAELLRLLWPSSSGDSDDSQRWYQQGFEFQTLQGFRLGLVQAHGGPCGVLAAVQAEILRLFLFIHRSEALSETELRLLLEGDKSVADEAARLELLAEAMASLLLQCAEGRVVRVVVQDPAATGDNAAVYKEHTVTVSTTETEELVALLLREMPAFCSSHGVINFTFSVLRTKGVAAVREEMDDPSNALTGAFGHCTQELLNLLLTGSAVSNVFDGSVPMGDTGLYLQGISGRARVGYLTQLEALRYCRVGSYYKSPQFPVWVIGSSSHFSVGFALDVRVCEESASAQLFQRVQRVFKAFDSMETGFIQMGSLADSLQQLGVAPEILSNEYLMARLLGRLEISSGAGIVLWDEYWKVISDEDAVDDAAVEIHHVANLVLGTDDIVDGAGADQWESLSGDNEQARELRRHVAADTKTSIEPNASFAETVIAEVASFHDVFGFLGIPMIIVFVLSALWTFALAYIQVHATSMANNIMNTTEFDNGEFWLLPHPNDGIVISSVVMLGLFGIGYSGLVVIMVVFFRGHQTVVTTANSNAVDVAGSSVPKKGRFYRFISWVRHNCNIPSDIRDQYYTAALDLPKLIFQTTTLFTYLQHGFPTPVVYSYSILLLGNWLVACYRSQRYVIDPNLIIARLYYTYDLFFAVFAPLVVLIYFIYSFEFDRGAFMTRLESIHGGSFDVVARLFGDPSQISSFCNAFHYLQFSSGDTLFFKSALNLLSLYKWRKIIMTLIHNYHERRLERERRALVQPVAEDKSRTRTQTFKEAITKKIEETARRPKLGKHFLPKILLSLIYFSAGSAVFIYSIGAVRSSTELCSKYDKCVMISYHWNFGEEHCTCLVFADRQIAPRTYAEWTDPEDTTSKLAELAVAGELRIVQIINRALPHLPAELQNCHHLMQLILIYTKTEALPAWMAGLSELEYLHLEGDYTSRRLKTISPGIFDHMPHLTFIHFGGIPDVEEFPSISSLTNLRYFTLAIVNSLRELPTFDGLSNLRSLLIVEAERARTLPTLTSLVKLSGMMLLYRSAVCCNGFISGVCDDTAFQCRPKVGEKYPMTCTDARISADNKAILDSFSSKEICDNSYELDLASAAPTKYTSDDLCGSVMYKECSLGGVQGICFNMRMTVISCTPLPEYIKMRRLQIERRVGDPCNPEVEAWLGCR
;
A
#
# COMPACT_ATOMS: atom_id res chain seq x y z
N MET A 1 -46.87 17.38 -28.38
CA MET A 1 -46.03 18.51 -27.93
C MET A 1 -46.94 19.53 -27.25
N SER A 2 -46.77 19.72 -25.94
CA SER A 2 -47.49 20.70 -25.11
C SER A 2 -46.47 21.61 -24.42
N VAL A 3 -46.87 22.83 -24.06
CA VAL A 3 -46.03 23.70 -23.22
C VAL A 3 -46.25 23.32 -21.76
N LEU A 4 -45.17 23.15 -20.99
CA LEU A 4 -45.24 22.85 -19.57
C LEU A 4 -45.84 24.05 -18.82
N GLY A 5 -46.81 23.82 -17.93
CA GLY A 5 -47.40 24.90 -17.14
C GLY A 5 -46.37 25.53 -16.20
N THR A 6 -46.54 26.82 -15.87
CA THR A 6 -45.67 27.51 -14.91
C THR A 6 -45.69 26.85 -13.52
N SER A 7 -46.82 26.25 -13.13
CA SER A 7 -46.94 25.45 -11.91
C SER A 7 -46.14 24.16 -11.96
N ASP A 8 -46.15 23.45 -13.09
CA ASP A 8 -45.39 22.22 -13.29
C ASP A 8 -43.88 22.49 -13.21
N VAL A 9 -43.42 23.56 -13.87
CA VAL A 9 -42.00 23.97 -13.84
C VAL A 9 -41.58 24.35 -12.42
N ALA A 10 -42.42 25.11 -11.70
CA ALA A 10 -42.13 25.48 -10.32
C ALA A 10 -42.08 24.26 -9.38
N GLU A 11 -42.91 23.24 -9.63
CA GLU A 11 -42.89 21.99 -8.87
C GLU A 11 -41.61 21.18 -9.12
N LEU A 12 -41.17 21.07 -10.37
CA LEU A 12 -39.88 20.46 -10.73
C LEU A 12 -38.70 21.18 -10.08
N LEU A 13 -38.69 22.51 -10.12
CA LEU A 13 -37.63 23.31 -9.52
C LEU A 13 -37.58 23.16 -7.99
N ARG A 14 -38.74 23.08 -7.31
CA ARG A 14 -38.79 22.81 -5.86
C ARG A 14 -38.38 21.39 -5.47
N LEU A 15 -38.50 20.44 -6.39
CA LEU A 15 -37.99 19.09 -6.17
C LEU A 15 -36.47 19.04 -6.40
N LEU A 16 -35.98 19.75 -7.41
CA LEU A 16 -34.58 19.72 -7.77
C LEU A 16 -33.71 20.55 -6.81
N TRP A 17 -34.19 21.71 -6.36
CA TRP A 17 -33.42 22.68 -5.59
C TRP A 17 -33.94 22.83 -4.15
N PRO A 18 -33.05 22.98 -3.15
CA PRO A 18 -33.46 23.33 -1.80
C PRO A 18 -34.10 24.72 -1.75
N SER A 19 -34.97 24.96 -0.75
CA SER A 19 -35.87 26.12 -0.70
C SER A 19 -35.19 27.51 -0.68
N SER A 20 -33.87 27.58 -0.54
CA SER A 20 -33.06 28.80 -0.44
C SER A 20 -32.17 29.11 -1.65
N SER A 21 -32.14 28.27 -2.70
CA SER A 21 -31.04 28.27 -3.69
C SER A 21 -31.45 28.57 -5.15
N GLY A 22 -32.69 29.01 -5.41
CA GLY A 22 -33.23 29.18 -6.76
C GLY A 22 -32.43 30.10 -7.70
N ASP A 23 -31.59 30.99 -7.16
CA ASP A 23 -30.74 31.95 -7.89
C ASP A 23 -29.25 31.87 -7.47
N SER A 24 -28.81 30.70 -7.01
CA SER A 24 -27.43 30.46 -6.54
C SER A 24 -26.47 30.07 -7.66
N ASP A 25 -25.17 30.32 -7.48
CA ASP A 25 -24.11 29.84 -8.39
C ASP A 25 -24.18 28.31 -8.64
N ASP A 26 -24.79 27.56 -7.72
CA ASP A 26 -25.00 26.12 -7.82
C ASP A 26 -26.01 25.74 -8.92
N SER A 27 -27.11 26.48 -9.06
CA SER A 27 -28.10 26.21 -10.11
C SER A 27 -27.57 26.60 -11.48
N GLN A 28 -26.82 27.70 -11.57
CA GLN A 28 -26.17 28.15 -12.81
C GLN A 28 -25.24 27.09 -13.41
N ARG A 29 -24.51 26.33 -12.59
CA ARG A 29 -23.63 25.24 -13.06
C ARG A 29 -24.38 24.11 -13.77
N TRP A 30 -25.64 23.86 -13.41
CA TRP A 30 -26.47 22.88 -14.10
C TRP A 30 -27.08 23.44 -15.39
N TYR A 31 -27.44 24.73 -15.41
CA TYR A 31 -27.92 25.45 -16.60
C TYR A 31 -26.83 25.77 -17.63
N GLN A 32 -25.56 25.53 -17.27
CA GLN A 32 -24.39 25.70 -18.14
C GLN A 32 -23.79 24.37 -18.62
N GLN A 33 -24.38 23.22 -18.25
CA GLN A 33 -23.91 21.89 -18.63
C GLN A 33 -24.81 21.22 -19.70
N GLY A 34 -24.22 20.96 -20.87
CA GLY A 34 -24.78 20.10 -21.92
C GLY A 34 -24.19 18.69 -21.96
N PHE A 35 -24.73 17.84 -22.83
CA PHE A 35 -24.11 16.55 -23.18
C PHE A 35 -23.19 16.73 -24.40
N GLU A 36 -21.88 16.77 -24.14
CA GLU A 36 -20.85 16.97 -25.17
C GLU A 36 -19.80 15.87 -25.09
N PHE A 37 -19.40 15.31 -26.23
CA PHE A 37 -18.31 14.32 -26.28
C PHE A 37 -16.94 15.01 -26.30
N GLN A 38 -15.95 14.37 -25.67
CA GLN A 38 -14.57 14.85 -25.63
C GLN A 38 -13.96 14.99 -27.03
N THR A 39 -13.28 16.10 -27.27
CA THR A 39 -12.64 16.45 -28.56
C THR A 39 -11.10 16.30 -28.54
N LEU A 40 -10.49 16.20 -27.35
CA LEU A 40 -9.04 15.97 -27.15
C LEU A 40 -8.63 14.50 -27.41
N GLN A 41 -7.32 14.21 -27.58
CA GLN A 41 -6.80 12.84 -27.74
C GLN A 41 -7.17 11.96 -26.53
N GLY A 42 -7.90 10.86 -26.75
CA GLY A 42 -8.37 9.94 -25.70
C GLY A 42 -9.70 9.24 -26.04
N PHE A 43 -10.38 8.71 -25.01
CA PHE A 43 -11.65 7.97 -25.10
C PHE A 43 -12.77 8.82 -25.71
N ARG A 44 -13.04 8.67 -27.01
CA ARG A 44 -13.99 9.50 -27.80
C ARG A 44 -15.48 9.38 -27.44
N LEU A 45 -15.81 8.36 -26.65
CA LEU A 45 -17.14 8.13 -26.09
C LEU A 45 -17.32 8.78 -24.72
N GLY A 46 -16.33 9.52 -24.23
CA GLY A 46 -16.38 10.19 -22.93
C GLY A 46 -17.12 11.52 -23.00
N LEU A 47 -18.09 11.73 -22.12
CA LEU A 47 -18.80 12.98 -21.94
C LEU A 47 -17.95 13.99 -21.14
N VAL A 48 -17.99 15.25 -21.57
CA VAL A 48 -17.28 16.37 -20.93
C VAL A 48 -18.10 16.93 -19.78
N GLN A 49 -17.48 17.04 -18.61
CA GLN A 49 -18.02 17.82 -17.50
C GLN A 49 -17.32 19.18 -17.44
N ALA A 50 -18.08 20.26 -17.59
CA ALA A 50 -17.57 21.63 -17.50
C ALA A 50 -17.54 22.15 -16.04
N HIS A 51 -18.52 21.74 -15.22
CA HIS A 51 -18.68 22.26 -13.86
C HIS A 51 -18.97 21.15 -12.84
N GLY A 52 -18.54 21.35 -11.58
CA GLY A 52 -18.94 20.49 -10.45
C GLY A 52 -20.45 20.61 -10.17
N GLY A 53 -21.10 19.50 -9.79
CA GLY A 53 -22.55 19.47 -9.52
C GLY A 53 -23.28 18.36 -10.30
N PRO A 54 -23.55 18.56 -11.60
CA PRO A 54 -24.33 17.64 -12.46
C PRO A 54 -23.64 16.30 -12.80
N CYS A 55 -22.44 16.05 -12.26
CA CYS A 55 -21.63 14.87 -12.58
C CYS A 55 -22.32 13.52 -12.35
N GLY A 56 -23.29 13.41 -11.42
CA GLY A 56 -24.05 12.19 -11.22
C GLY A 56 -24.92 11.82 -12.43
N VAL A 57 -25.55 12.82 -13.05
CA VAL A 57 -26.36 12.62 -14.27
C VAL A 57 -25.45 12.24 -15.44
N LEU A 58 -24.33 12.95 -15.61
CA LEU A 58 -23.35 12.64 -16.66
C LEU A 58 -22.77 11.24 -16.50
N ALA A 59 -22.43 10.82 -15.28
CA ALA A 59 -21.88 9.49 -15.01
C ALA A 59 -22.90 8.37 -15.30
N ALA A 60 -24.18 8.56 -14.95
CA ALA A 60 -25.23 7.58 -15.27
C ALA A 60 -25.43 7.44 -16.80
N VAL A 61 -25.49 8.55 -17.53
CA VAL A 61 -25.59 8.53 -19.00
C VAL A 61 -24.34 7.91 -19.62
N GLN A 62 -23.14 8.26 -19.13
CA GLN A 62 -21.88 7.69 -19.59
C GLN A 62 -21.82 6.17 -19.38
N ALA A 63 -22.28 5.68 -18.22
CA ALA A 63 -22.34 4.26 -17.93
C ALA A 63 -23.30 3.52 -18.86
N GLU A 64 -24.44 4.13 -19.19
CA GLU A 64 -25.40 3.55 -20.12
C GLU A 64 -24.88 3.51 -21.56
N ILE A 65 -24.17 4.55 -22.01
CA ILE A 65 -23.45 4.57 -23.30
C ILE A 65 -22.48 3.38 -23.38
N LEU A 66 -21.69 3.16 -22.32
CA LEU A 66 -20.75 2.05 -22.27
C LEU A 66 -21.46 0.69 -22.28
N ARG A 67 -22.57 0.55 -21.55
CA ARG A 67 -23.37 -0.68 -21.53
C ARG A 67 -23.88 -1.03 -22.94
N LEU A 68 -24.46 -0.05 -23.63
CA LEU A 68 -24.96 -0.22 -24.99
C LEU A 68 -23.84 -0.54 -25.97
N PHE A 69 -22.74 0.23 -25.92
CA PHE A 69 -21.63 0.07 -26.86
C PHE A 69 -20.87 -1.26 -26.71
N LEU A 70 -20.61 -1.68 -25.47
CA LEU A 70 -19.76 -2.83 -25.18
C LEU A 70 -20.54 -4.15 -25.19
N PHE A 71 -21.81 -4.15 -24.77
CA PHE A 71 -22.54 -5.41 -24.51
C PHE A 71 -23.84 -5.59 -25.30
N ILE A 72 -24.42 -4.53 -25.87
CA ILE A 72 -25.67 -4.64 -26.63
C ILE A 72 -25.42 -4.58 -28.14
N HIS A 73 -24.65 -3.60 -28.59
CA HIS A 73 -24.35 -3.42 -30.03
C HIS A 73 -23.33 -4.42 -30.57
N ARG A 74 -22.67 -5.19 -29.70
CA ARG A 74 -21.66 -6.17 -30.07
C ARG A 74 -22.07 -7.56 -29.64
N SER A 75 -22.03 -8.50 -30.58
CA SER A 75 -22.33 -9.91 -30.37
C SER A 75 -21.12 -10.71 -29.85
N GLU A 76 -19.91 -10.18 -29.99
CA GLU A 76 -18.65 -10.83 -29.61
C GLU A 76 -17.90 -10.02 -28.54
N ALA A 77 -17.29 -10.70 -27.58
CA ALA A 77 -16.53 -10.08 -26.50
C ALA A 77 -15.29 -9.38 -27.05
N LEU A 78 -15.17 -8.08 -26.79
CA LEU A 78 -14.01 -7.26 -27.18
C LEU A 78 -12.75 -7.71 -26.44
N SER A 79 -11.65 -7.91 -27.18
CA SER A 79 -10.33 -8.04 -26.57
C SER A 79 -9.77 -6.68 -26.15
N GLU A 80 -8.84 -6.67 -25.19
CA GLU A 80 -8.17 -5.44 -24.73
C GLU A 80 -7.43 -4.71 -25.87
N THR A 81 -6.90 -5.47 -26.84
CA THR A 81 -6.21 -4.94 -28.02
C THR A 81 -7.17 -4.21 -28.97
N GLU A 82 -8.36 -4.75 -29.20
CA GLU A 82 -9.38 -4.13 -30.04
C GLU A 82 -10.00 -2.90 -29.37
N LEU A 83 -10.15 -2.93 -28.05
CA LEU A 83 -10.54 -1.76 -27.28
C LEU A 83 -9.51 -0.65 -27.50
N ARG A 84 -8.20 -0.91 -27.36
CA ARG A 84 -7.14 0.10 -27.60
C ARG A 84 -7.15 0.66 -29.03
N LEU A 85 -7.37 -0.18 -30.04
CA LEU A 85 -7.48 0.27 -31.43
C LEU A 85 -8.70 1.19 -31.66
N LEU A 86 -9.81 0.94 -30.97
CA LEU A 86 -10.99 1.81 -30.99
C LEU A 86 -10.77 3.14 -30.24
N LEU A 87 -9.86 3.17 -29.27
CA LEU A 87 -9.45 4.39 -28.57
C LEU A 87 -8.54 5.29 -29.42
N GLU A 88 -7.82 4.72 -30.39
CA GLU A 88 -6.80 5.40 -31.19
C GLU A 88 -7.26 5.74 -32.63
N GLY A 89 -8.42 5.25 -33.08
CA GLY A 89 -8.92 5.35 -34.47
C GLY A 89 -9.24 6.78 -34.97
N ASP A 90 -9.23 6.99 -36.31
CA ASP A 90 -9.17 8.28 -37.01
C ASP A 90 -10.50 9.11 -37.04
N LYS A 91 -10.43 10.42 -37.32
CA LYS A 91 -11.55 11.38 -37.28
C LYS A 91 -12.42 11.32 -38.54
N SER A 92 -13.55 10.61 -38.52
CA SER A 92 -14.54 10.65 -39.61
C SER A 92 -15.86 11.31 -39.17
N VAL A 93 -16.57 11.96 -40.11
CA VAL A 93 -17.90 12.57 -39.85
C VAL A 93 -18.97 11.50 -39.53
N ALA A 94 -18.81 10.27 -40.04
CA ALA A 94 -19.68 9.15 -39.71
C ALA A 94 -19.54 8.71 -38.22
N ASP A 95 -18.41 9.01 -37.60
CA ASP A 95 -18.12 8.72 -36.19
C ASP A 95 -18.89 9.67 -35.24
N GLU A 96 -19.26 10.87 -35.68
CA GLU A 96 -20.02 11.83 -34.85
C GLU A 96 -21.51 11.50 -34.82
N ALA A 97 -22.12 11.20 -35.96
CA ALA A 97 -23.52 10.79 -36.03
C ALA A 97 -23.80 9.53 -35.20
N ALA A 98 -22.92 8.52 -35.30
CA ALA A 98 -23.05 7.28 -34.52
C ALA A 98 -22.92 7.50 -33.00
N ARG A 99 -22.08 8.46 -32.56
CA ARG A 99 -21.97 8.82 -31.14
C ARG A 99 -23.21 9.53 -30.62
N LEU A 100 -23.81 10.40 -31.42
CA LEU A 100 -25.06 11.08 -31.07
C LEU A 100 -26.25 10.11 -31.05
N GLU A 101 -26.28 9.14 -31.96
CA GLU A 101 -27.26 8.04 -31.97
C GLU A 101 -27.14 7.19 -30.70
N LEU A 102 -25.92 6.78 -30.35
CA LEU A 102 -25.66 6.04 -29.11
C LEU A 102 -26.02 6.84 -27.85
N LEU A 103 -25.79 8.16 -27.83
CA LEU A 103 -26.25 9.04 -26.75
C LEU A 103 -27.78 9.08 -26.66
N ALA A 104 -28.48 9.19 -27.80
CA ALA A 104 -29.93 9.19 -27.84
C ALA A 104 -30.52 7.86 -27.33
N GLU A 105 -29.91 6.73 -27.69
CA GLU A 105 -30.29 5.41 -27.19
C GLU A 105 -30.05 5.25 -25.68
N ALA A 106 -28.92 5.76 -25.18
CA ALA A 106 -28.63 5.74 -23.75
C ALA A 106 -29.68 6.55 -22.98
N MET A 107 -30.00 7.75 -23.46
CA MET A 107 -31.05 8.60 -22.88
C MET A 107 -32.43 7.94 -22.96
N ALA A 108 -32.77 7.29 -24.08
CA ALA A 108 -34.02 6.55 -24.23
C ALA A 108 -34.11 5.39 -23.22
N SER A 109 -33.03 4.62 -23.07
CA SER A 109 -32.96 3.49 -22.16
C SER A 109 -33.10 3.89 -20.68
N LEU A 110 -32.53 5.03 -20.28
CA LEU A 110 -32.71 5.57 -18.94
C LEU A 110 -34.12 6.12 -18.70
N LEU A 111 -34.70 6.83 -19.69
CA LEU A 111 -36.09 7.31 -19.58
C LEU A 111 -37.09 6.17 -19.48
N LEU A 112 -36.91 5.11 -20.26
CA LEU A 112 -37.75 3.91 -20.20
C LEU A 112 -37.64 3.21 -18.85
N GLN A 113 -36.46 3.20 -18.22
CA GLN A 113 -36.28 2.64 -16.89
C GLN A 113 -37.03 3.43 -15.81
N CYS A 114 -37.18 4.74 -16.00
CA CYS A 114 -37.88 5.61 -15.06
C CYS A 114 -39.40 5.66 -15.31
N ALA A 115 -39.90 5.05 -16.37
CA ALA A 115 -41.30 5.15 -16.77
C ALA A 115 -42.19 4.21 -15.94
N GLU A 116 -43.19 4.76 -15.26
CA GLU A 116 -44.27 3.97 -14.66
C GLU A 116 -45.30 3.63 -15.75
N GLY A 117 -45.07 2.51 -16.42
CA GLY A 117 -45.86 2.04 -17.56
C GLY A 117 -45.20 2.33 -18.91
N ARG A 118 -46.00 2.69 -19.92
CA ARG A 118 -45.55 2.83 -21.32
C ARG A 118 -45.43 4.28 -21.78
N VAL A 119 -45.42 5.26 -20.88
CA VAL A 119 -45.44 6.68 -21.26
C VAL A 119 -44.14 7.36 -20.85
N VAL A 120 -43.42 7.90 -21.83
CA VAL A 120 -42.19 8.68 -21.64
C VAL A 120 -42.46 10.14 -21.98
N ARG A 121 -41.88 11.05 -21.21
CA ARG A 121 -42.03 12.50 -21.39
C ARG A 121 -40.68 13.14 -21.61
N VAL A 122 -40.45 13.67 -22.81
CA VAL A 122 -39.23 14.38 -23.19
C VAL A 122 -39.47 15.88 -23.06
N VAL A 123 -38.69 16.54 -22.21
CA VAL A 123 -38.78 17.97 -21.92
C VAL A 123 -37.58 18.69 -22.48
N VAL A 124 -37.82 19.72 -23.29
CA VAL A 124 -36.79 20.57 -23.86
C VAL A 124 -37.17 22.04 -23.74
N GLN A 125 -36.20 22.89 -23.42
CA GLN A 125 -36.40 24.33 -23.38
C GLN A 125 -36.60 24.89 -24.80
N ASP A 126 -37.54 25.81 -24.96
CA ASP A 126 -37.77 26.47 -26.24
C ASP A 126 -36.63 27.47 -26.54
N PRO A 127 -35.84 27.26 -27.62
CA PRO A 127 -34.73 28.15 -27.96
C PRO A 127 -35.17 29.59 -28.29
N ALA A 128 -36.46 29.83 -28.56
CA ALA A 128 -37.01 31.16 -28.83
C ALA A 128 -37.25 32.01 -27.56
N ALA A 129 -37.07 31.46 -26.36
CA ALA A 129 -37.34 32.13 -25.07
C ALA A 129 -36.08 32.79 -24.45
N THR A 130 -35.15 33.31 -25.27
CA THR A 130 -33.97 34.05 -24.79
C THR A 130 -34.26 35.55 -24.68
N GLY A 131 -34.70 35.97 -23.49
CA GLY A 131 -34.91 37.36 -23.05
C GLY A 131 -35.78 37.35 -21.77
N ASP A 132 -35.65 38.35 -20.89
CA ASP A 132 -36.20 38.57 -19.51
C ASP A 132 -37.54 37.93 -19.04
N ASN A 133 -38.25 37.15 -19.85
CA ASN A 133 -39.36 36.29 -19.48
C ASN A 133 -38.89 34.89 -19.02
N ALA A 134 -39.63 34.29 -18.09
CA ALA A 134 -39.37 32.95 -17.55
C ALA A 134 -39.21 31.89 -18.66
N ALA A 135 -38.20 31.01 -18.52
CA ALA A 135 -37.91 29.94 -19.48
C ALA A 135 -39.15 29.08 -19.78
N VAL A 136 -39.46 28.92 -21.07
CA VAL A 136 -40.59 28.11 -21.54
C VAL A 136 -40.09 26.72 -21.92
N TYR A 137 -40.69 25.68 -21.33
CA TYR A 137 -40.36 24.28 -21.60
C TYR A 137 -41.46 23.62 -22.43
N LYS A 138 -41.07 22.81 -23.43
CA LYS A 138 -41.95 21.98 -24.25
C LYS A 138 -41.84 20.52 -23.81
N GLU A 139 -42.97 19.86 -23.65
CA GLU A 139 -43.09 18.43 -23.33
C GLU A 139 -43.59 17.65 -24.55
N HIS A 140 -42.87 16.61 -24.91
CA HIS A 140 -43.26 15.60 -25.87
C HIS A 140 -43.59 14.31 -25.12
N THR A 141 -44.87 13.95 -25.10
CA THR A 141 -45.33 12.67 -24.57
C THR A 141 -45.27 11.62 -25.67
N VAL A 142 -44.58 10.53 -25.42
CA VAL A 142 -44.48 9.37 -26.31
C VAL A 142 -44.98 8.14 -25.56
N THR A 143 -45.88 7.38 -26.17
CA THR A 143 -46.33 6.10 -25.63
C THR A 143 -45.55 4.99 -26.33
N VAL A 144 -44.63 4.32 -25.62
CA VAL A 144 -43.73 3.33 -26.21
C VAL A 144 -44.33 1.93 -26.05
N SER A 145 -44.64 1.25 -27.15
CA SER A 145 -44.85 -0.20 -27.16
C SER A 145 -43.51 -0.94 -27.28
N THR A 146 -43.48 -2.24 -26.94
CA THR A 146 -42.24 -3.05 -26.94
C THR A 146 -41.53 -3.09 -28.31
N THR A 147 -42.12 -2.63 -29.40
CA THR A 147 -41.50 -2.58 -30.74
C THR A 147 -41.12 -1.16 -31.22
N GLU A 148 -41.38 -0.12 -30.42
CA GLU A 148 -41.31 1.30 -30.85
C GLU A 148 -40.25 2.14 -30.14
N THR A 149 -39.18 1.53 -29.60
CA THR A 149 -38.03 2.27 -29.03
C THR A 149 -37.39 3.20 -30.06
N GLU A 150 -37.49 2.87 -31.35
CA GLU A 150 -37.02 3.68 -32.47
C GLU A 150 -37.68 5.06 -32.55
N GLU A 151 -38.97 5.19 -32.21
CA GLU A 151 -39.66 6.49 -32.25
C GLU A 151 -39.15 7.44 -31.16
N LEU A 152 -38.87 6.91 -29.97
CA LEU A 152 -38.28 7.68 -28.87
C LEU A 152 -36.85 8.10 -29.20
N VAL A 153 -36.04 7.19 -29.77
CA VAL A 153 -34.67 7.51 -30.20
C VAL A 153 -34.68 8.55 -31.32
N ALA A 154 -35.57 8.43 -32.31
CA ALA A 154 -35.73 9.41 -33.38
C ALA A 154 -36.16 10.79 -32.84
N LEU A 155 -37.03 10.83 -31.83
CA LEU A 155 -37.39 12.07 -31.15
C LEU A 155 -36.20 12.69 -30.42
N LEU A 156 -35.46 11.90 -29.64
CA LEU A 156 -34.27 12.36 -28.91
C LEU A 156 -33.16 12.83 -29.85
N LEU A 157 -32.97 12.16 -30.99
CA LEU A 157 -32.06 12.60 -32.05
C LEU A 157 -32.50 13.94 -32.66
N ARG A 158 -33.81 14.11 -32.92
CA ARG A 158 -34.35 15.38 -33.45
C ARG A 158 -34.13 16.54 -32.47
N GLU A 159 -34.35 16.31 -31.18
CA GLU A 159 -34.16 17.30 -30.13
C GLU A 159 -32.73 17.32 -29.55
N MET A 160 -31.81 16.51 -30.08
CA MET A 160 -30.42 16.38 -29.60
C MET A 160 -29.68 17.72 -29.52
N PRO A 161 -29.87 18.69 -30.45
CA PRO A 161 -29.27 20.01 -30.30
C PRO A 161 -29.63 20.73 -28.98
N ALA A 162 -30.83 20.49 -28.42
CA ALA A 162 -31.22 21.04 -27.13
C ALA A 162 -30.54 20.31 -25.95
N PHE A 163 -30.26 19.02 -26.07
CA PHE A 163 -29.52 18.22 -25.08
C PHE A 163 -28.01 18.44 -25.13
N CYS A 164 -27.45 18.78 -26.29
CA CYS A 164 -26.06 19.21 -26.41
C CYS A 164 -25.86 20.70 -26.09
N SER A 165 -26.93 21.48 -25.93
CA SER A 165 -26.84 22.88 -25.51
C SER A 165 -26.43 23.00 -24.04
N SER A 166 -26.06 24.21 -23.60
CA SER A 166 -25.72 24.49 -22.19
C SER A 166 -26.79 24.09 -21.17
N HIS A 167 -28.06 23.95 -21.57
CA HIS A 167 -29.17 23.57 -20.69
C HIS A 167 -29.50 22.07 -20.75
N GLY A 168 -28.66 21.28 -21.42
CA GLY A 168 -28.94 19.91 -21.78
C GLY A 168 -29.16 18.96 -20.61
N VAL A 169 -28.33 19.04 -19.57
CA VAL A 169 -28.48 18.19 -18.39
C VAL A 169 -29.77 18.52 -17.62
N ILE A 170 -30.16 19.80 -17.55
CA ILE A 170 -31.44 20.20 -16.94
C ILE A 170 -32.62 19.69 -17.78
N ASN A 171 -32.58 19.83 -19.10
CA ASN A 171 -33.63 19.30 -19.99
C ASN A 171 -33.82 17.80 -19.79
N PHE A 172 -32.72 17.05 -19.71
CA PHE A 172 -32.78 15.61 -19.47
C PHE A 172 -33.28 15.26 -18.07
N THR A 173 -32.83 15.97 -17.04
CA THR A 173 -33.30 15.78 -15.67
C THR A 173 -34.81 16.05 -15.57
N PHE A 174 -35.33 17.09 -16.21
CA PHE A 174 -36.77 17.36 -16.27
C PHE A 174 -37.52 16.27 -17.03
N SER A 175 -36.94 15.73 -18.10
CA SER A 175 -37.51 14.59 -18.83
C SER A 175 -37.66 13.36 -17.93
N VAL A 176 -36.63 13.04 -17.13
CA VAL A 176 -36.65 11.93 -16.17
C VAL A 176 -37.71 12.15 -15.08
N LEU A 177 -37.72 13.33 -14.46
CA LEU A 177 -38.67 13.65 -13.38
C LEU A 177 -40.12 13.71 -13.86
N ARG A 178 -40.37 14.15 -15.11
CA ARG A 178 -41.72 14.13 -15.70
C ARG A 178 -42.14 12.74 -16.13
N THR A 179 -41.20 11.91 -16.57
CA THR A 179 -41.48 10.51 -16.92
C THR A 179 -41.85 9.68 -15.69
N LYS A 180 -41.11 9.83 -14.58
CA LYS A 180 -41.40 9.17 -13.30
C LYS A 180 -42.60 9.79 -12.58
N GLY A 181 -42.69 11.12 -12.58
CA GLY A 181 -43.69 11.90 -11.85
C GLY A 181 -43.18 12.37 -10.49
N VAL A 182 -43.41 13.65 -10.17
CA VAL A 182 -42.92 14.28 -8.93
C VAL A 182 -43.46 13.62 -7.66
N ALA A 183 -44.74 13.22 -7.67
CA ALA A 183 -45.35 12.57 -6.52
C ALA A 183 -44.69 11.21 -6.23
N ALA A 184 -44.48 10.39 -7.27
CA ALA A 184 -43.81 9.10 -7.14
C ALA A 184 -42.37 9.26 -6.65
N VAL A 185 -41.61 10.22 -7.21
CA VAL A 185 -40.25 10.50 -6.73
C VAL A 185 -40.24 10.86 -5.25
N ARG A 186 -41.15 11.74 -4.78
CA ARG A 186 -41.21 12.10 -3.36
C ARG A 186 -41.62 10.94 -2.46
N GLU A 187 -42.50 10.06 -2.93
CA GLU A 187 -42.95 8.89 -2.17
C GLU A 187 -41.84 7.83 -2.00
N GLU A 188 -40.93 7.72 -2.96
CA GLU A 188 -39.78 6.80 -2.91
C GLU A 188 -38.63 7.28 -2.02
N MET A 189 -38.52 8.59 -1.75
CA MET A 189 -37.47 9.18 -0.93
C MET A 189 -37.75 8.94 0.57
N ASP A 190 -36.72 8.67 1.37
CA ASP A 190 -36.89 8.49 2.82
C ASP A 190 -37.39 9.79 3.50
N ASP A 191 -36.96 10.94 2.97
CA ASP A 191 -37.46 12.25 3.36
C ASP A 191 -38.04 12.96 2.12
N PRO A 192 -39.38 13.02 1.97
CA PRO A 192 -40.04 13.63 0.82
C PRO A 192 -39.83 15.15 0.75
N SER A 193 -39.29 15.78 1.80
CA SER A 193 -38.99 17.21 1.85
C SER A 193 -37.61 17.57 1.29
N ASN A 194 -36.72 16.59 1.13
CA ASN A 194 -35.39 16.81 0.57
C ASN A 194 -35.45 17.21 -0.91
N ALA A 195 -34.39 17.89 -1.33
CA ALA A 195 -34.16 18.23 -2.73
C ALA A 195 -33.25 17.19 -3.38
N LEU A 196 -33.36 17.04 -4.70
CA LEU A 196 -32.52 16.12 -5.49
C LEU A 196 -31.10 16.64 -5.74
N THR A 197 -30.79 17.85 -5.28
CA THR A 197 -29.44 18.40 -5.20
C THR A 197 -29.07 18.70 -3.74
N GLY A 198 -27.87 18.26 -3.35
CA GLY A 198 -27.33 18.41 -2.00
C GLY A 198 -26.49 19.67 -1.85
N ALA A 199 -25.65 19.70 -0.81
CA ALA A 199 -24.70 20.79 -0.58
C ALA A 199 -23.83 21.06 -1.83
N PHE A 200 -23.55 22.33 -2.10
CA PHE A 200 -22.76 22.77 -3.27
C PHE A 200 -23.32 22.30 -4.62
N GLY A 201 -24.64 22.10 -4.74
CA GLY A 201 -25.30 21.70 -5.98
C GLY A 201 -24.96 20.30 -6.49
N HIS A 202 -24.42 19.43 -5.64
CA HIS A 202 -24.07 18.05 -6.01
C HIS A 202 -25.32 17.19 -6.22
N CYS A 203 -25.29 16.33 -7.24
CA CYS A 203 -26.29 15.29 -7.45
C CYS A 203 -26.41 14.41 -6.19
N THR A 204 -27.63 14.27 -5.66
CA THR A 204 -27.91 13.40 -4.51
C THR A 204 -27.93 11.92 -4.89
N GLN A 205 -27.94 11.06 -3.88
CA GLN A 205 -28.00 9.61 -4.11
C GLN A 205 -29.36 9.20 -4.68
N GLU A 206 -30.44 9.89 -4.29
CA GLU A 206 -31.81 9.70 -4.79
C GLU A 206 -31.89 9.92 -6.30
N LEU A 207 -31.33 11.03 -6.79
CA LEU A 207 -31.32 11.33 -8.22
C LEU A 207 -30.44 10.35 -9.01
N LEU A 208 -29.30 9.95 -8.45
CA LEU A 208 -28.45 8.94 -9.07
C LEU A 208 -29.14 7.57 -9.12
N ASN A 209 -29.77 7.15 -8.03
CA ASN A 209 -30.52 5.89 -7.93
C ASN A 209 -31.69 5.88 -8.90
N LEU A 210 -32.44 6.98 -9.02
CA LEU A 210 -33.51 7.12 -10.01
C LEU A 210 -33.00 6.82 -11.43
N LEU A 211 -31.83 7.34 -11.80
CA LEU A 211 -31.22 7.07 -13.10
C LEU A 211 -30.71 5.62 -13.24
N LEU A 212 -30.14 5.03 -12.20
CA LEU A 212 -29.53 3.70 -12.27
C LEU A 212 -30.52 2.55 -12.10
N THR A 213 -31.62 2.74 -11.37
CA THR A 213 -32.61 1.70 -11.06
C THR A 213 -34.05 2.04 -11.43
N GLY A 214 -34.38 3.31 -11.71
CA GLY A 214 -35.75 3.76 -11.97
C GLY A 214 -36.53 4.17 -10.71
N SER A 215 -35.90 4.09 -9.53
CA SER A 215 -36.50 4.50 -8.25
C SER A 215 -35.61 5.45 -7.47
N ALA A 216 -36.20 6.52 -6.93
CA ALA A 216 -35.51 7.60 -6.22
C ALA A 216 -35.25 7.31 -4.73
N VAL A 217 -34.90 6.06 -4.42
CA VAL A 217 -34.59 5.63 -3.04
C VAL A 217 -33.31 6.29 -2.53
N SER A 218 -33.26 6.59 -1.23
CA SER A 218 -32.17 7.36 -0.62
C SER A 218 -30.88 6.57 -0.38
N ASN A 219 -30.95 5.23 -0.30
CA ASN A 219 -29.82 4.41 0.13
C ASN A 219 -29.31 3.45 -0.94
N VAL A 220 -28.15 2.83 -0.67
CA VAL A 220 -27.41 1.97 -1.60
C VAL A 220 -27.25 0.52 -1.12
N PHE A 221 -27.87 0.17 0.01
CA PHE A 221 -27.98 -1.22 0.49
C PHE A 221 -29.13 -1.94 -0.22
N ASP A 222 -29.20 -3.27 -0.09
CA ASP A 222 -30.28 -4.08 -0.69
C ASP A 222 -31.55 -4.05 0.17
N GLY A 223 -32.70 -3.90 -0.48
CA GLY A 223 -34.03 -3.90 0.14
C GLY A 223 -34.26 -2.69 1.05
N SER A 224 -35.22 -2.81 1.96
CA SER A 224 -35.55 -1.77 2.95
C SER A 224 -35.07 -2.20 4.33
N VAL A 225 -34.60 -1.25 5.15
CA VAL A 225 -34.07 -1.51 6.50
C VAL A 225 -34.97 -0.82 7.54
N PRO A 226 -35.56 -1.56 8.50
CA PRO A 226 -36.36 -0.97 9.57
C PRO A 226 -35.49 -0.18 10.57
N MET A 227 -35.98 0.94 11.06
CA MET A 227 -35.34 1.76 12.10
C MET A 227 -35.91 1.40 13.48
N GLY A 228 -35.58 0.20 13.96
CA GLY A 228 -36.08 -0.33 15.23
C GLY A 228 -37.61 -0.41 15.28
N ASP A 229 -38.20 -0.19 16.46
CA ASP A 229 -39.65 -0.35 16.69
C ASP A 229 -40.48 0.90 16.31
N THR A 230 -39.88 1.87 15.61
CA THR A 230 -40.54 3.14 15.28
C THR A 230 -41.55 3.02 14.13
N GLY A 231 -41.53 1.91 13.38
CA GLY A 231 -42.32 1.72 12.16
C GLY A 231 -41.78 2.49 10.95
N LEU A 232 -40.64 3.17 11.07
CA LEU A 232 -39.94 3.84 9.98
C LEU A 232 -39.02 2.85 9.26
N TYR A 233 -38.95 2.97 7.94
CA TYR A 233 -38.08 2.15 7.08
C TYR A 233 -37.20 3.08 6.25
N LEU A 234 -35.93 2.73 6.15
CA LEU A 234 -35.01 3.30 5.17
C LEU A 234 -35.11 2.48 3.88
N GLN A 235 -35.39 3.14 2.76
CA GLN A 235 -35.53 2.52 1.46
C GLN A 235 -34.16 2.40 0.78
N GLY A 236 -33.83 1.18 0.36
CA GLY A 236 -32.65 0.87 -0.44
C GLY A 236 -33.03 0.29 -1.80
N ILE A 237 -32.08 -0.40 -2.43
CA ILE A 237 -32.21 -0.89 -3.80
C ILE A 237 -33.07 -2.16 -3.82
N SER A 238 -34.14 -2.16 -4.60
CA SER A 238 -35.14 -3.25 -4.63
C SER A 238 -34.71 -4.48 -5.43
N GLY A 239 -33.76 -4.34 -6.37
CA GLY A 239 -33.32 -5.44 -7.22
C GLY A 239 -32.02 -5.17 -7.95
N ARG A 240 -31.48 -6.23 -8.58
CA ARG A 240 -30.17 -6.20 -9.25
C ARG A 240 -30.16 -5.21 -10.42
N ALA A 241 -29.38 -4.14 -10.28
CA ALA A 241 -29.33 -3.03 -11.24
C ALA A 241 -28.64 -3.42 -12.55
N ARG A 242 -28.99 -2.75 -13.66
CA ARG A 242 -28.33 -2.94 -14.96
C ARG A 242 -26.87 -2.47 -14.92
N VAL A 243 -26.66 -1.31 -14.30
CA VAL A 243 -25.37 -0.68 -14.02
C VAL A 243 -25.18 -0.63 -12.51
N GLY A 244 -24.00 -1.00 -12.04
CA GLY A 244 -23.67 -1.04 -10.62
C GLY A 244 -23.31 0.32 -10.05
N TYR A 245 -23.21 0.39 -8.73
CA TYR A 245 -22.71 1.56 -8.03
C TYR A 245 -21.70 1.13 -6.96
N LEU A 246 -20.58 1.83 -6.87
CA LEU A 246 -19.57 1.64 -5.83
C LEU A 246 -19.20 3.01 -5.26
N THR A 247 -18.83 3.08 -3.99
CA THR A 247 -18.47 4.36 -3.38
C THR A 247 -17.29 4.24 -2.43
N GLN A 248 -16.42 5.26 -2.43
CA GLN A 248 -15.34 5.40 -1.47
C GLN A 248 -15.86 5.43 -0.02
N LEU A 249 -17.09 5.88 0.19
CA LEU A 249 -17.74 5.89 1.50
C LEU A 249 -17.86 4.48 2.10
N GLU A 250 -17.99 3.44 1.28
CA GLU A 250 -17.97 2.06 1.77
C GLU A 250 -16.58 1.64 2.23
N ALA A 251 -15.52 2.00 1.49
CA ALA A 251 -14.15 1.72 1.89
C ALA A 251 -13.77 2.44 3.20
N LEU A 252 -14.33 3.63 3.42
CA LEU A 252 -14.21 4.41 4.65
C LEU A 252 -15.19 3.98 5.76
N ARG A 253 -16.06 2.98 5.49
CA ARG A 253 -17.07 2.42 6.41
C ARG A 253 -18.19 3.40 6.83
N TYR A 254 -18.49 4.41 6.01
CA TYR A 254 -19.62 5.33 6.23
C TYR A 254 -20.96 4.78 5.72
N CYS A 255 -20.96 3.91 4.71
CA CYS A 255 -22.15 3.19 4.26
C CYS A 255 -21.79 1.76 3.82
N ARG A 256 -22.80 0.92 3.58
CA ARG A 256 -22.63 -0.42 3.01
C ARG A 256 -23.37 -0.48 1.69
N VAL A 257 -22.66 -0.79 0.61
CA VAL A 257 -23.26 -1.00 -0.71
C VAL A 257 -23.76 -2.44 -0.80
N GLY A 258 -25.00 -2.58 -1.26
CA GLY A 258 -25.68 -3.85 -1.44
C GLY A 258 -25.13 -4.69 -2.59
N SER A 259 -25.44 -5.99 -2.59
CA SER A 259 -25.10 -6.93 -3.66
C SER A 259 -25.73 -6.54 -4.99
N TYR A 260 -26.92 -5.93 -4.98
CA TYR A 260 -27.62 -5.48 -6.19
C TYR A 260 -26.85 -4.43 -6.99
N TYR A 261 -26.00 -3.64 -6.33
CA TYR A 261 -25.10 -2.68 -6.97
C TYR A 261 -23.67 -3.18 -7.16
N LYS A 262 -23.19 -4.09 -6.31
CA LYS A 262 -21.84 -4.68 -6.45
C LYS A 262 -21.75 -5.65 -7.61
N SER A 263 -22.81 -6.42 -7.82
CA SER A 263 -22.90 -7.47 -8.82
C SER A 263 -24.00 -7.11 -9.84
N PRO A 264 -23.84 -6.03 -10.64
CA PRO A 264 -24.86 -5.60 -11.60
C PRO A 264 -25.04 -6.60 -12.74
N GLN A 265 -26.09 -6.42 -13.56
CA GLN A 265 -26.36 -7.29 -14.72
C GLN A 265 -25.26 -7.18 -15.79
N PHE A 266 -24.71 -5.99 -16.00
CA PHE A 266 -23.59 -5.74 -16.89
C PHE A 266 -22.40 -5.22 -16.09
N PRO A 267 -21.14 -5.57 -16.44
CA PRO A 267 -19.94 -5.19 -15.71
C PRO A 267 -19.55 -3.72 -15.96
N VAL A 268 -20.45 -2.81 -15.59
CA VAL A 268 -20.31 -1.36 -15.64
C VAL A 268 -20.77 -0.81 -14.29
N TRP A 269 -19.98 0.07 -13.67
CA TRP A 269 -20.26 0.66 -12.37
C TRP A 269 -20.06 2.17 -12.40
N VAL A 270 -21.00 2.92 -11.84
CA VAL A 270 -20.75 4.30 -11.42
C VAL A 270 -19.99 4.27 -10.09
N ILE A 271 -18.90 5.03 -9.99
CA ILE A 271 -18.01 5.06 -8.83
C ILE A 271 -18.08 6.45 -8.20
N GLY A 272 -18.63 6.53 -6.99
CA GLY A 272 -18.69 7.76 -6.18
C GLY A 272 -17.41 7.97 -5.35
N SER A 273 -16.74 9.10 -5.55
CA SER A 273 -15.68 9.62 -4.67
C SER A 273 -16.23 10.69 -3.73
N SER A 274 -15.39 11.29 -2.88
CA SER A 274 -15.81 12.34 -1.95
C SER A 274 -16.46 13.57 -2.59
N SER A 275 -16.25 13.84 -3.88
CA SER A 275 -16.75 15.04 -4.55
C SER A 275 -17.12 14.87 -6.04
N HIS A 276 -17.04 13.65 -6.58
CA HIS A 276 -17.21 13.40 -8.01
C HIS A 276 -17.62 11.95 -8.32
N PHE A 277 -18.42 11.76 -9.37
CA PHE A 277 -18.81 10.45 -9.91
C PHE A 277 -18.02 10.12 -11.18
N SER A 278 -17.47 8.92 -11.26
CA SER A 278 -16.78 8.39 -12.43
C SER A 278 -17.40 7.05 -12.86
N VAL A 279 -16.94 6.46 -13.96
CA VAL A 279 -17.45 5.17 -14.44
C VAL A 279 -16.31 4.17 -14.62
N GLY A 280 -16.46 2.98 -14.06
CA GLY A 280 -15.57 1.84 -14.27
C GLY A 280 -16.30 0.72 -15.00
N PHE A 281 -15.60 -0.08 -15.79
CA PHE A 281 -16.18 -1.25 -16.48
C PHE A 281 -15.14 -2.35 -16.66
N ALA A 282 -15.60 -3.57 -16.88
CA ALA A 282 -14.78 -4.72 -17.25
C ALA A 282 -15.35 -5.36 -18.52
N LEU A 283 -14.50 -5.97 -19.36
CA LEU A 283 -14.95 -6.62 -20.60
C LEU A 283 -15.49 -8.05 -20.37
N ASP A 284 -15.13 -8.66 -19.24
CA ASP A 284 -15.55 -10.01 -18.87
C ASP A 284 -16.81 -9.96 -17.99
N VAL A 285 -17.93 -10.46 -18.52
CA VAL A 285 -19.24 -10.49 -17.83
C VAL A 285 -19.20 -11.36 -16.57
N ARG A 286 -18.28 -12.33 -16.49
CA ARG A 286 -18.13 -13.23 -15.33
C ARG A 286 -17.69 -12.50 -14.06
N VAL A 287 -17.19 -11.27 -14.17
CA VAL A 287 -16.86 -10.43 -13.00
C VAL A 287 -18.11 -10.13 -12.15
N CYS A 288 -19.29 -10.17 -12.76
CA CYS A 288 -20.57 -9.99 -12.07
C CYS A 288 -21.23 -11.29 -11.60
N GLU A 289 -20.62 -12.46 -11.82
CA GLU A 289 -21.18 -13.75 -11.42
C GLU A 289 -20.81 -14.06 -9.96
N GLU A 290 -21.81 -14.04 -9.09
CA GLU A 290 -21.66 -14.53 -7.72
C GLU A 290 -21.73 -16.05 -7.67
N SER A 291 -20.83 -16.69 -6.91
CA SER A 291 -20.92 -18.14 -6.66
C SER A 291 -22.25 -18.51 -6.01
N ALA A 292 -22.77 -19.73 -6.25
CA ALA A 292 -24.01 -20.22 -5.64
C ALA A 292 -24.01 -20.06 -4.09
N SER A 293 -22.87 -20.27 -3.45
CA SER A 293 -22.71 -20.08 -2.00
C SER A 293 -22.80 -18.61 -1.58
N ALA A 294 -22.32 -17.67 -2.39
CA ALA A 294 -22.45 -16.23 -2.14
C ALA A 294 -23.90 -15.77 -2.31
N GLN A 295 -24.60 -16.25 -3.33
CA GLN A 295 -26.02 -15.96 -3.54
C GLN A 295 -26.87 -16.50 -2.38
N LEU A 296 -26.60 -17.73 -1.93
CA LEU A 296 -27.24 -18.33 -0.75
C LEU A 296 -26.97 -17.51 0.52
N PHE A 297 -25.72 -17.10 0.75
CA PHE A 297 -25.36 -16.24 1.88
C PHE A 297 -26.15 -14.93 1.89
N GLN A 298 -26.20 -14.23 0.76
CA GLN A 298 -26.94 -12.97 0.66
C GLN A 298 -28.43 -13.16 0.89
N ARG A 299 -29.03 -14.25 0.37
CA ARG A 299 -30.46 -14.54 0.58
C ARG A 299 -30.77 -14.86 2.05
N VAL A 300 -29.98 -15.72 2.68
CA VAL A 300 -30.16 -16.08 4.11
C VAL A 300 -29.93 -14.87 5.00
N GLN A 301 -28.95 -14.01 4.66
CA GLN A 301 -28.69 -12.77 5.39
C GLN A 301 -29.85 -11.78 5.28
N ARG A 302 -30.45 -11.63 4.10
CA ARG A 302 -31.63 -10.76 3.91
C ARG A 302 -32.82 -11.25 4.73
N VAL A 303 -33.14 -12.54 4.66
CA VAL A 303 -34.28 -13.09 5.42
C VAL A 303 -34.04 -12.99 6.91
N PHE A 304 -32.84 -13.30 7.42
CA PHE A 304 -32.54 -13.15 8.84
C PHE A 304 -32.67 -11.69 9.32
N LYS A 305 -32.13 -10.74 8.55
CA LYS A 305 -32.24 -9.30 8.86
C LYS A 305 -33.69 -8.79 8.90
N ALA A 306 -34.59 -9.36 8.11
CA ALA A 306 -36.01 -9.01 8.16
C ALA A 306 -36.65 -9.28 9.55
N PHE A 307 -36.07 -10.19 10.34
CA PHE A 307 -36.51 -10.51 11.70
C PHE A 307 -35.56 -9.97 12.80
N ASP A 308 -34.44 -9.36 12.42
CA ASP A 308 -33.50 -8.66 13.31
C ASP A 308 -33.59 -7.14 13.05
N SER A 309 -34.75 -6.57 13.39
CA SER A 309 -35.09 -5.16 13.10
C SER A 309 -34.18 -4.14 13.77
N MET A 310 -33.35 -4.55 14.72
CA MET A 310 -32.39 -3.70 15.44
C MET A 310 -30.92 -3.98 15.08
N GLU A 311 -30.66 -4.81 14.07
CA GLU A 311 -29.30 -5.26 13.67
C GLU A 311 -28.47 -5.79 14.86
N THR A 312 -29.13 -6.47 15.79
CA THR A 312 -28.52 -7.00 17.02
C THR A 312 -27.72 -8.27 16.81
N GLY A 313 -27.80 -8.86 15.61
CA GLY A 313 -27.17 -10.13 15.26
C GLY A 313 -27.93 -11.34 15.78
N PHE A 314 -29.18 -11.17 16.23
CA PHE A 314 -30.06 -12.26 16.68
C PHE A 314 -31.53 -12.02 16.31
N ILE A 315 -32.29 -13.10 16.22
CA ILE A 315 -33.77 -13.08 16.10
C ILE A 315 -34.39 -13.79 17.29
N GLN A 316 -35.64 -13.47 17.63
CA GLN A 316 -36.34 -14.19 18.70
C GLN A 316 -36.66 -15.62 18.26
N MET A 317 -36.62 -16.57 19.20
CA MET A 317 -36.95 -17.98 18.91
C MET A 317 -38.36 -18.15 18.33
N GLY A 318 -39.31 -17.28 18.71
CA GLY A 318 -40.67 -17.29 18.18
C GLY A 318 -40.75 -16.95 16.68
N SER A 319 -39.77 -16.20 16.16
CA SER A 319 -39.71 -15.76 14.76
C SER A 319 -38.93 -16.74 13.86
N LEU A 320 -38.36 -17.81 14.42
CA LEU A 320 -37.55 -18.78 13.68
C LEU A 320 -38.37 -19.51 12.60
N ALA A 321 -39.61 -19.92 12.93
CA ALA A 321 -40.47 -20.63 11.99
C ALA A 321 -40.85 -19.74 10.79
N ASP A 322 -41.19 -18.48 11.05
CA ASP A 322 -41.55 -17.49 10.02
C ASP A 322 -40.34 -17.15 9.13
N SER A 323 -39.13 -17.06 9.72
CA SER A 323 -37.89 -16.83 8.99
C SER A 323 -37.54 -17.99 8.05
N LEU A 324 -37.72 -19.22 8.50
CA LEU A 324 -37.54 -20.42 7.69
C LEU A 324 -38.60 -20.52 6.57
N GLN A 325 -39.84 -20.12 6.85
CA GLN A 325 -40.89 -20.05 5.83
C GLN A 325 -40.55 -19.06 4.72
N GLN A 326 -39.99 -17.88 5.04
CA GLN A 326 -39.52 -16.91 4.03
C GLN A 326 -38.32 -17.41 3.23
N LEU A 327 -37.52 -18.32 3.80
CA LEU A 327 -36.51 -19.08 3.08
C LEU A 327 -37.11 -20.24 2.28
N GLY A 328 -38.42 -20.31 2.06
CA GLY A 328 -39.05 -21.34 1.23
C GLY A 328 -39.12 -22.72 1.90
N VAL A 329 -39.01 -22.81 3.23
CA VAL A 329 -39.22 -24.07 3.96
C VAL A 329 -40.71 -24.43 3.94
N ALA A 330 -41.04 -25.64 3.52
CA ALA A 330 -42.41 -26.10 3.38
C ALA A 330 -43.16 -26.11 4.74
N PRO A 331 -44.44 -25.70 4.81
CA PRO A 331 -45.21 -25.62 6.05
C PRO A 331 -45.35 -26.97 6.78
N GLU A 332 -45.30 -28.09 6.05
CA GLU A 332 -45.34 -29.45 6.60
C GLU A 332 -44.12 -29.76 7.47
N ILE A 333 -42.96 -29.21 7.14
CA ILE A 333 -41.71 -29.38 7.89
C ILE A 333 -41.74 -28.53 9.16
N LEU A 334 -42.26 -27.30 9.06
CA LEU A 334 -42.37 -26.35 10.17
C LEU A 334 -43.38 -26.81 11.22
N SER A 335 -44.40 -27.57 10.83
CA SER A 335 -45.40 -28.15 11.74
C SER A 335 -44.97 -29.48 12.37
N ASN A 336 -43.85 -30.07 11.94
CA ASN A 336 -43.34 -31.32 12.49
C ASN A 336 -42.50 -31.09 13.77
N GLU A 337 -43.11 -31.39 14.91
CA GLU A 337 -42.53 -31.17 16.24
C GLU A 337 -41.16 -31.85 16.44
N TYR A 338 -40.94 -33.02 15.83
CA TYR A 338 -39.68 -33.74 15.91
C TYR A 338 -38.56 -33.08 15.09
N LEU A 339 -38.86 -32.59 13.88
CA LEU A 339 -37.90 -31.91 13.01
C LEU A 339 -37.52 -30.53 13.57
N MET A 340 -38.51 -29.79 14.07
CA MET A 340 -38.27 -28.52 14.75
C MET A 340 -37.46 -28.70 16.03
N ALA A 341 -37.76 -29.69 16.88
CA ALA A 341 -36.97 -29.98 18.08
C ALA A 341 -35.50 -30.30 17.77
N ARG A 342 -35.23 -30.93 16.62
CA ARG A 342 -33.88 -31.29 16.18
C ARG A 342 -33.10 -30.13 15.56
N LEU A 343 -33.79 -29.26 14.81
CA LEU A 343 -33.23 -28.00 14.33
C LEU A 343 -32.85 -27.09 15.52
N LEU A 344 -33.75 -26.98 16.50
CA LEU A 344 -33.54 -26.27 17.77
C LEU A 344 -32.34 -26.82 18.56
N GLY A 345 -32.17 -28.15 18.59
CA GLY A 345 -31.03 -28.79 19.24
C GLY A 345 -29.68 -28.53 18.56
N ARG A 346 -29.67 -28.10 17.29
CA ARG A 346 -28.44 -27.75 16.55
C ARG A 346 -28.13 -26.26 16.53
N LEU A 347 -29.14 -25.41 16.65
CA LEU A 347 -28.99 -23.98 16.94
C LEU A 347 -28.61 -23.79 18.43
N GLU A 348 -27.65 -24.57 18.94
CA GLU A 348 -27.32 -24.73 20.37
C GLU A 348 -27.35 -23.40 21.12
N ILE A 349 -28.48 -23.16 21.79
CA ILE A 349 -28.70 -22.02 22.67
C ILE A 349 -27.65 -22.11 23.78
N SER A 350 -26.57 -21.36 23.61
CA SER A 350 -25.75 -20.96 24.72
C SER A 350 -26.60 -20.06 25.62
N SER A 351 -27.29 -20.69 26.59
CA SER A 351 -27.92 -20.08 27.78
C SER A 351 -29.40 -19.66 27.73
N GLY A 352 -30.36 -20.53 27.39
CA GLY A 352 -31.79 -20.36 27.79
C GLY A 352 -32.46 -19.01 27.51
N ALA A 353 -31.95 -18.20 26.57
CA ALA A 353 -32.27 -16.78 26.42
C ALA A 353 -33.42 -16.49 25.44
N GLY A 354 -33.92 -17.51 24.73
CA GLY A 354 -35.05 -17.34 23.81
C GLY A 354 -34.70 -16.60 22.51
N ILE A 355 -33.43 -16.62 22.08
CA ILE A 355 -32.94 -15.97 20.84
C ILE A 355 -32.09 -16.92 19.99
N VAL A 356 -32.00 -16.65 18.68
CA VAL A 356 -31.17 -17.35 17.68
C VAL A 356 -30.13 -16.40 17.13
N LEU A 357 -28.85 -16.72 17.24
CA LEU A 357 -27.75 -15.89 16.75
C LEU A 357 -27.51 -16.10 15.24
N TRP A 358 -27.11 -15.04 14.52
CA TRP A 358 -26.80 -15.10 13.09
C TRP A 358 -25.76 -16.17 12.75
N ASP A 359 -24.68 -16.26 13.54
CA ASP A 359 -23.60 -17.21 13.28
C ASP A 359 -24.07 -18.67 13.39
N GLU A 360 -24.99 -18.95 14.29
CA GLU A 360 -25.60 -20.29 14.44
C GLU A 360 -26.63 -20.55 13.34
N TYR A 361 -27.46 -19.55 13.03
CA TYR A 361 -28.46 -19.61 11.97
C TYR A 361 -27.83 -19.88 10.60
N TRP A 362 -26.85 -19.08 10.21
CA TRP A 362 -26.12 -19.25 8.96
C TRP A 362 -25.37 -20.58 8.92
N LYS A 363 -24.71 -20.96 10.01
CA LYS A 363 -23.98 -22.24 10.08
C LYS A 363 -24.91 -23.44 9.88
N VAL A 364 -26.11 -23.42 10.43
CA VAL A 364 -27.06 -24.54 10.27
C VAL A 364 -27.69 -24.57 8.87
N ILE A 365 -27.93 -23.41 8.26
CA ILE A 365 -28.59 -23.32 6.94
C ILE A 365 -27.62 -23.54 5.78
N SER A 366 -26.35 -23.16 5.94
CA SER A 366 -25.32 -23.29 4.90
C SER A 366 -24.61 -24.64 4.88
N ASP A 367 -24.90 -25.51 5.85
CA ASP A 367 -24.27 -26.81 6.00
C ASP A 367 -25.04 -27.87 5.17
N GLU A 368 -24.51 -28.18 3.98
CA GLU A 368 -25.04 -29.23 3.10
C GLU A 368 -25.02 -30.63 3.78
N ASP A 369 -24.08 -30.86 4.71
CA ASP A 369 -23.93 -32.12 5.46
C ASP A 369 -24.85 -32.17 6.70
N ALA A 370 -25.47 -31.05 7.10
CA ALA A 370 -26.38 -31.01 8.24
C ALA A 370 -27.76 -31.61 7.94
N VAL A 371 -28.15 -31.73 6.67
CA VAL A 371 -29.49 -32.16 6.25
C VAL A 371 -29.61 -33.69 6.15
N ASP A 372 -28.51 -34.43 6.25
CA ASP A 372 -28.49 -35.87 5.91
C ASP A 372 -29.14 -36.81 6.94
N ASP A 373 -29.35 -36.38 8.18
CA ASP A 373 -29.95 -37.27 9.19
C ASP A 373 -31.43 -36.94 9.52
N ALA A 374 -32.02 -35.90 8.92
CA ALA A 374 -33.42 -35.50 9.13
C ALA A 374 -34.17 -35.56 7.79
N ALA A 375 -34.47 -36.80 7.37
CA ALA A 375 -35.44 -37.20 6.35
C ALA A 375 -35.88 -36.11 5.34
N VAL A 376 -35.32 -36.16 4.12
CA VAL A 376 -36.00 -36.12 2.79
C VAL A 376 -36.94 -34.93 2.44
N GLU A 377 -37.35 -34.07 3.36
CA GLU A 377 -38.20 -32.91 3.05
C GLU A 377 -37.44 -31.57 3.21
N ILE A 378 -36.37 -31.49 4.00
CA ILE A 378 -35.56 -30.26 4.12
C ILE A 378 -34.64 -30.07 2.89
N HIS A 379 -34.23 -31.16 2.23
CA HIS A 379 -33.50 -31.09 0.95
C HIS A 379 -34.38 -30.53 -0.20
N HIS A 380 -35.71 -30.52 0.01
CA HIS A 380 -36.64 -29.84 -0.87
C HIS A 380 -36.56 -28.32 -0.71
N VAL A 381 -36.06 -27.79 0.42
CA VAL A 381 -35.94 -26.35 0.69
C VAL A 381 -34.79 -25.74 -0.09
N ALA A 382 -33.58 -26.29 -0.03
CA ALA A 382 -32.46 -25.75 -0.82
C ALA A 382 -32.72 -25.82 -2.35
N ASN A 383 -33.44 -26.85 -2.81
CA ASN A 383 -33.84 -27.01 -4.21
C ASN A 383 -35.14 -26.24 -4.60
N LEU A 384 -36.10 -25.98 -3.69
CA LEU A 384 -37.22 -25.03 -3.93
C LEU A 384 -36.71 -23.59 -3.92
N VAL A 385 -35.75 -23.29 -3.05
CA VAL A 385 -35.10 -21.97 -2.93
C VAL A 385 -34.36 -21.61 -4.21
N LEU A 386 -33.73 -22.58 -4.88
CA LEU A 386 -33.11 -22.37 -6.18
C LEU A 386 -34.11 -22.42 -7.37
N GLY A 387 -35.40 -22.66 -7.11
CA GLY A 387 -36.43 -22.86 -8.14
C GLY A 387 -37.62 -21.90 -8.13
N THR A 388 -37.67 -20.92 -7.23
CA THR A 388 -38.73 -19.88 -7.22
C THR A 388 -38.13 -18.48 -7.21
N ASP A 389 -37.60 -18.06 -8.35
CA ASP A 389 -37.75 -16.67 -8.78
C ASP A 389 -39.11 -16.62 -9.48
N ASP A 390 -40.16 -16.28 -8.73
CA ASP A 390 -41.45 -15.72 -9.19
C ASP A 390 -42.45 -15.76 -8.03
N ILE A 391 -42.25 -14.90 -7.03
CA ILE A 391 -43.37 -14.35 -6.26
C ILE A 391 -43.25 -12.84 -6.35
N VAL A 392 -43.70 -12.34 -7.50
CA VAL A 392 -44.24 -10.98 -7.62
C VAL A 392 -45.57 -11.01 -6.87
N ASP A 393 -45.67 -10.28 -5.76
CA ASP A 393 -46.99 -9.88 -5.27
C ASP A 393 -47.62 -9.03 -6.37
N GLY A 394 -48.71 -9.56 -6.93
CA GLY A 394 -49.25 -9.15 -8.20
C GLY A 394 -49.74 -7.70 -8.23
N ALA A 395 -49.12 -6.91 -9.10
CA ALA A 395 -49.83 -6.07 -10.06
C ALA A 395 -48.89 -5.64 -11.20
N GLY A 396 -48.85 -6.43 -12.29
CA GLY A 396 -48.38 -5.97 -13.61
C GLY A 396 -46.99 -6.44 -14.04
N ALA A 397 -46.86 -7.71 -14.43
CA ALA A 397 -45.67 -8.20 -15.14
C ALA A 397 -46.01 -9.30 -16.18
N ASP A 398 -47.03 -9.06 -17.00
CA ASP A 398 -47.15 -9.69 -18.31
C ASP A 398 -46.76 -8.60 -19.33
N GLN A 399 -45.56 -8.64 -19.93
CA GLN A 399 -45.20 -8.04 -21.26
C GLN A 399 -43.71 -7.71 -21.47
N TRP A 400 -42.71 -8.54 -21.14
CA TRP A 400 -41.33 -8.29 -21.61
C TRP A 400 -40.59 -9.45 -22.30
N GLU A 401 -41.30 -10.50 -22.71
CA GLU A 401 -40.84 -11.42 -23.75
C GLU A 401 -41.26 -10.94 -25.15
N SER A 402 -40.65 -9.87 -25.68
CA SER A 402 -40.69 -9.60 -27.14
C SER A 402 -39.69 -8.54 -27.61
N LEU A 403 -38.39 -8.63 -27.30
CA LEU A 403 -37.37 -7.77 -27.92
C LEU A 403 -36.03 -8.50 -28.07
N SER A 404 -35.99 -9.48 -28.98
CA SER A 404 -34.76 -9.80 -29.73
C SER A 404 -35.16 -10.62 -30.96
N GLY A 405 -35.43 -9.92 -32.07
CA GLY A 405 -35.62 -10.52 -33.38
C GLY A 405 -34.33 -11.21 -33.86
N ASP A 406 -34.50 -12.48 -34.16
CA ASP A 406 -33.71 -13.39 -35.00
C ASP A 406 -32.32 -12.94 -35.49
N ASN A 407 -31.29 -13.53 -34.88
CA ASN A 407 -30.02 -13.77 -35.56
C ASN A 407 -29.89 -15.27 -35.85
N GLU A 408 -30.39 -15.67 -37.02
CA GLU A 408 -30.63 -17.05 -37.46
C GLU A 408 -29.34 -17.90 -37.59
N GLN A 409 -28.15 -17.29 -37.50
CA GLN A 409 -26.86 -17.99 -37.51
C GLN A 409 -26.46 -18.62 -36.17
N ALA A 410 -27.01 -18.16 -35.03
CA ALA A 410 -26.73 -18.75 -33.72
C ALA A 410 -27.59 -20.00 -33.41
N ARG A 411 -28.70 -20.18 -34.14
CA ARG A 411 -29.59 -21.35 -34.02
C ARG A 411 -29.10 -22.55 -34.84
N GLU A 412 -28.40 -22.32 -35.96
CA GLU A 412 -27.86 -23.40 -36.80
C GLU A 412 -26.69 -24.14 -36.10
N LEU A 413 -25.89 -23.44 -35.30
CA LEU A 413 -24.79 -24.05 -34.54
C LEU A 413 -25.27 -24.85 -33.31
N ARG A 414 -26.47 -24.58 -32.80
CA ARG A 414 -27.10 -25.35 -31.70
C ARG A 414 -27.91 -26.56 -32.18
N ARG A 415 -28.38 -26.59 -33.43
CA ARG A 415 -29.12 -27.76 -33.97
C ARG A 415 -28.22 -28.93 -34.37
N HIS A 416 -26.95 -28.68 -34.72
CA HIS A 416 -26.05 -29.77 -35.12
C HIS A 416 -25.43 -30.58 -33.98
N VAL A 417 -25.67 -30.21 -32.70
CA VAL A 417 -25.16 -30.95 -31.53
C VAL A 417 -26.28 -31.64 -30.73
N ALA A 418 -27.55 -31.36 -31.01
CA ALA A 418 -28.70 -31.93 -30.31
C ALA A 418 -29.53 -32.93 -31.15
N ALA A 419 -28.95 -33.46 -32.22
CA ALA A 419 -29.57 -34.48 -33.07
C ALA A 419 -28.64 -35.68 -33.26
N ASP A 420 -28.32 -36.36 -32.16
CA ASP A 420 -28.11 -37.80 -32.25
C ASP A 420 -28.54 -38.49 -30.96
N THR A 421 -29.30 -39.57 -31.12
CA THR A 421 -29.79 -40.49 -30.08
C THR A 421 -31.00 -40.04 -29.22
N LYS A 422 -32.18 -40.00 -29.85
CA LYS A 422 -33.40 -40.55 -29.22
C LYS A 422 -33.79 -41.81 -30.00
N THR A 423 -33.53 -42.97 -29.42
CA THR A 423 -34.33 -44.17 -29.71
C THR A 423 -34.95 -44.66 -28.40
N SER A 424 -36.26 -44.83 -28.50
CA SER A 424 -37.22 -45.31 -27.51
C SER A 424 -36.80 -46.57 -26.79
N ILE A 425 -37.18 -46.71 -25.51
CA ILE A 425 -37.88 -47.87 -24.92
C ILE A 425 -38.22 -47.50 -23.45
N GLU A 426 -39.50 -47.50 -23.11
CA GLU A 426 -40.00 -47.74 -21.74
C GLU A 426 -40.22 -49.25 -21.55
N PRO A 427 -40.47 -49.76 -20.33
CA PRO A 427 -39.89 -49.46 -19.01
C PRO A 427 -39.37 -50.77 -18.36
N ASN A 428 -38.59 -50.71 -17.26
CA ASN A 428 -38.73 -51.68 -16.16
C ASN A 428 -37.81 -51.39 -14.97
N ALA A 429 -38.38 -51.68 -13.80
CA ALA A 429 -37.81 -51.56 -12.48
C ALA A 429 -36.62 -52.49 -12.22
N SER A 430 -35.77 -52.05 -11.29
CA SER A 430 -34.99 -52.82 -10.29
C SER A 430 -33.49 -52.49 -10.26
N PHE A 431 -32.96 -52.50 -9.04
CA PHE A 431 -31.55 -52.31 -8.62
C PHE A 431 -31.02 -50.87 -8.72
N ALA A 432 -31.00 -50.06 -7.65
CA ALA A 432 -30.37 -50.25 -6.34
C ALA A 432 -28.90 -50.68 -6.43
N GLU A 433 -28.02 -49.72 -6.78
CA GLU A 433 -26.68 -49.53 -6.20
C GLU A 433 -25.97 -48.36 -6.89
N THR A 434 -25.95 -47.18 -6.23
CA THR A 434 -24.95 -46.16 -6.55
C THR A 434 -24.43 -45.57 -5.24
N VAL A 435 -23.17 -45.88 -4.94
CA VAL A 435 -22.40 -45.46 -3.78
C VAL A 435 -22.36 -43.93 -3.71
N ILE A 436 -22.83 -43.36 -2.59
CA ILE A 436 -22.69 -41.94 -2.25
C ILE A 436 -21.19 -41.65 -2.09
N ALA A 437 -20.65 -40.76 -2.93
CA ALA A 437 -19.29 -40.28 -2.80
C ALA A 437 -19.23 -39.17 -1.75
N GLU A 438 -18.72 -39.46 -0.54
CA GLU A 438 -18.40 -38.45 0.50
C GLU A 438 -17.64 -37.26 -0.11
N VAL A 439 -18.16 -36.03 0.06
CA VAL A 439 -17.47 -34.79 -0.30
C VAL A 439 -16.45 -34.49 0.81
N ALA A 440 -15.18 -34.27 0.44
CA ALA A 440 -14.12 -34.01 1.41
C ALA A 440 -14.29 -32.64 2.06
N SER A 441 -14.40 -32.57 3.40
CA SER A 441 -14.35 -31.28 4.10
C SER A 441 -12.90 -30.73 4.11
N PHE A 442 -12.75 -29.41 4.18
CA PHE A 442 -11.43 -28.76 4.26
C PHE A 442 -10.63 -29.26 5.49
N HIS A 443 -11.33 -29.53 6.59
CA HIS A 443 -10.72 -30.05 7.81
C HIS A 443 -10.29 -31.52 7.68
N ASP A 444 -10.91 -32.32 6.81
CA ASP A 444 -10.48 -33.71 6.57
C ASP A 444 -9.16 -33.80 5.79
N VAL A 445 -8.91 -32.83 4.90
CA VAL A 445 -7.69 -32.77 4.10
C VAL A 445 -6.56 -32.05 4.84
N PHE A 446 -6.84 -30.90 5.46
CA PHE A 446 -5.83 -30.03 6.05
C PHE A 446 -5.82 -30.02 7.60
N GLY A 447 -6.86 -30.52 8.27
CA GLY A 447 -6.99 -30.51 9.73
C GLY A 447 -7.06 -29.10 10.33
N PHE A 448 -6.97 -29.02 11.67
CA PHE A 448 -7.09 -27.75 12.41
C PHE A 448 -6.02 -26.70 12.02
N LEU A 449 -4.87 -27.14 11.50
CA LEU A 449 -3.79 -26.26 11.05
C LEU A 449 -4.06 -25.62 9.68
N GLY A 450 -5.10 -26.01 8.96
CA GLY A 450 -5.44 -25.45 7.65
C GLY A 450 -5.79 -23.96 7.68
N ILE A 451 -6.59 -23.51 8.66
CA ILE A 451 -6.97 -22.09 8.81
C ILE A 451 -5.75 -21.22 9.17
N PRO A 452 -4.92 -21.57 10.17
CA PRO A 452 -3.66 -20.89 10.42
C PRO A 452 -2.77 -20.79 9.18
N MET A 453 -2.67 -21.86 8.38
CA MET A 453 -1.88 -21.83 7.14
C MET A 453 -2.40 -20.79 6.14
N ILE A 454 -3.72 -20.68 5.95
CA ILE A 454 -4.30 -19.65 5.07
C ILE A 454 -3.95 -18.25 5.57
N ILE A 455 -4.15 -17.97 6.87
CA ILE A 455 -3.84 -16.66 7.47
C ILE A 455 -2.37 -16.31 7.22
N VAL A 456 -1.46 -17.25 7.48
CA VAL A 456 -0.03 -17.02 7.30
C VAL A 456 0.32 -16.78 5.83
N PHE A 457 -0.30 -17.47 4.86
CA PHE A 457 -0.06 -17.23 3.43
C PHE A 457 -0.64 -15.90 2.94
N VAL A 458 -1.81 -15.48 3.41
CA VAL A 458 -2.38 -14.16 3.09
C VAL A 458 -1.49 -13.05 3.60
N LEU A 459 -1.08 -13.13 4.88
CA LEU A 459 -0.13 -12.16 5.46
C LEU A 459 1.21 -12.17 4.72
N SER A 460 1.67 -13.34 4.25
CA SER A 460 2.88 -13.46 3.45
C SER A 460 2.76 -12.82 2.08
N ALA A 461 1.63 -12.97 1.41
CA ALA A 461 1.36 -12.30 0.14
C ALA A 461 1.34 -10.77 0.31
N LEU A 462 0.57 -10.26 1.27
CA LEU A 462 0.45 -8.82 1.56
C LEU A 462 1.80 -8.20 1.87
N TRP A 463 2.60 -8.82 2.74
CA TRP A 463 3.94 -8.32 3.06
C TRP A 463 4.90 -8.37 1.86
N THR A 464 4.82 -9.43 1.04
CA THR A 464 5.67 -9.53 -0.16
C THR A 464 5.35 -8.42 -1.17
N PHE A 465 4.06 -8.06 -1.34
CA PHE A 465 3.68 -6.90 -2.14
C PHE A 465 4.13 -5.58 -1.52
N ALA A 466 4.05 -5.43 -0.19
CA ALA A 466 4.59 -4.26 0.50
C ALA A 466 6.11 -4.13 0.31
N LEU A 467 6.87 -5.23 0.34
CA LEU A 467 8.30 -5.24 0.02
C LEU A 467 8.58 -4.83 -1.43
N ALA A 468 7.73 -5.19 -2.39
CA ALA A 468 7.83 -4.72 -3.77
C ALA A 468 7.62 -3.20 -3.87
N TYR A 469 6.66 -2.66 -3.13
CA TYR A 469 6.44 -1.21 -3.03
C TYR A 469 7.65 -0.50 -2.41
N ILE A 470 8.23 -1.05 -1.34
CA ILE A 470 9.44 -0.51 -0.68
C ILE A 470 10.62 -0.38 -1.66
N GLN A 471 10.76 -1.29 -2.64
CA GLN A 471 11.87 -1.18 -3.60
C GLN A 471 11.77 0.07 -4.48
N VAL A 472 10.55 0.50 -4.83
CA VAL A 472 10.33 1.65 -5.72
C VAL A 472 10.22 2.95 -4.93
N HIS A 473 9.51 2.92 -3.80
CA HIS A 473 9.14 4.11 -3.03
C HIS A 473 9.73 4.09 -1.62
N ALA A 474 11.00 3.73 -1.48
CA ALA A 474 11.71 3.59 -0.21
C ALA A 474 11.61 4.84 0.68
N THR A 475 11.97 6.02 0.15
CA THR A 475 11.94 7.29 0.89
C THR A 475 10.53 7.66 1.33
N SER A 476 9.55 7.55 0.43
CA SER A 476 8.14 7.82 0.75
C SER A 476 7.63 6.87 1.83
N MET A 477 7.93 5.57 1.70
CA MET A 477 7.52 4.56 2.67
C MET A 477 8.17 4.78 4.04
N ALA A 478 9.48 5.04 4.10
CA ALA A 478 10.17 5.37 5.35
C ALA A 478 9.59 6.61 6.03
N ASN A 479 9.33 7.68 5.26
CA ASN A 479 8.73 8.90 5.81
C ASN A 479 7.29 8.69 6.28
N ASN A 480 6.48 7.93 5.56
CA ASN A 480 5.10 7.64 5.93
C ASN A 480 5.05 6.78 7.20
N ILE A 481 5.90 5.75 7.29
CA ILE A 481 5.96 4.86 8.46
C ILE A 481 6.43 5.62 9.70
N MET A 482 7.45 6.47 9.55
CA MET A 482 8.07 7.16 10.68
C MET A 482 7.46 8.54 10.96
N ASN A 483 6.46 8.95 10.17
CA ASN A 483 5.84 10.27 10.21
C ASN A 483 6.87 11.41 10.14
N THR A 484 7.64 11.44 9.04
CA THR A 484 8.71 12.42 8.77
C THR A 484 8.62 13.04 7.37
N THR A 485 7.45 12.98 6.72
CA THR A 485 7.22 13.49 5.36
C THR A 485 7.47 14.98 5.21
N GLU A 486 7.16 15.77 6.25
CA GLU A 486 7.24 17.23 6.24
C GLU A 486 8.66 17.75 6.53
N PHE A 487 9.59 16.88 6.92
CA PHE A 487 10.95 17.27 7.32
C PHE A 487 11.95 17.09 6.18
N ASP A 488 12.93 18.00 6.12
CA ASP A 488 14.04 17.98 5.16
C ASP A 488 13.58 17.83 3.70
N ASN A 489 12.46 18.45 3.32
CA ASN A 489 11.81 18.35 2.00
C ASN A 489 11.49 16.91 1.58
N GLY A 490 11.12 16.05 2.54
CA GLY A 490 10.84 14.64 2.31
C GLY A 490 12.10 13.76 2.23
N GLU A 491 13.27 14.28 2.60
CA GLU A 491 14.55 13.56 2.54
C GLU A 491 15.20 13.41 3.92
N PHE A 492 14.40 13.26 4.98
CA PHE A 492 14.87 13.11 6.37
C PHE A 492 15.87 11.95 6.53
N TRP A 493 15.58 10.80 5.91
CA TRP A 493 16.36 9.56 6.10
C TRP A 493 17.57 9.42 5.17
N LEU A 494 17.61 10.20 4.07
CA LEU A 494 18.66 10.12 3.03
C LEU A 494 18.99 8.68 2.62
N LEU A 495 17.97 7.85 2.39
CA LEU A 495 18.17 6.43 2.09
C LEU A 495 18.93 6.25 0.77
N PRO A 496 19.86 5.28 0.70
CA PRO A 496 20.55 4.96 -0.54
C PRO A 496 19.55 4.45 -1.57
N HIS A 497 19.70 4.89 -2.82
CA HIS A 497 18.87 4.38 -3.92
C HIS A 497 19.64 3.30 -4.68
N PRO A 498 19.14 2.06 -4.69
CA PRO A 498 19.74 0.99 -5.49
C PRO A 498 19.65 1.31 -6.98
N ASN A 499 20.52 0.68 -7.78
CA ASN A 499 20.47 0.78 -9.23
C ASN A 499 19.08 0.37 -9.76
N ASP A 500 18.55 1.12 -10.73
CA ASP A 500 17.22 0.90 -11.31
C ASP A 500 17.00 -0.55 -11.77
N GLY A 501 18.02 -1.19 -12.34
CA GLY A 501 17.95 -2.60 -12.77
C GLY A 501 17.72 -3.59 -11.62
N ILE A 502 18.30 -3.31 -10.43
CA ILE A 502 18.09 -4.12 -9.22
C ILE A 502 16.67 -3.88 -8.70
N VAL A 503 16.21 -2.64 -8.67
CA VAL A 503 14.84 -2.28 -8.25
C VAL A 503 13.81 -3.01 -9.10
N ILE A 504 13.89 -2.89 -10.44
CA ILE A 504 12.97 -3.54 -11.38
C ILE A 504 12.97 -5.05 -11.19
N SER A 505 14.16 -5.68 -11.15
CA SER A 505 14.29 -7.13 -10.96
C SER A 505 13.68 -7.59 -9.63
N SER A 506 13.84 -6.80 -8.58
CA SER A 506 13.32 -7.09 -7.25
C SER A 506 11.79 -6.98 -7.21
N VAL A 507 11.21 -5.96 -7.83
CA VAL A 507 9.74 -5.78 -7.94
C VAL A 507 9.11 -6.94 -8.69
N VAL A 508 9.69 -7.34 -9.83
CA VAL A 508 9.20 -8.48 -10.62
C VAL A 508 9.26 -9.77 -9.80
N MET A 509 10.39 -10.06 -9.18
CA MET A 509 10.56 -11.28 -8.38
C MET A 509 9.63 -11.33 -7.17
N LEU A 510 9.55 -10.24 -6.40
CA LEU A 510 8.65 -10.14 -5.25
C LEU A 510 7.17 -10.22 -5.68
N GLY A 511 6.80 -9.57 -6.79
CA GLY A 511 5.46 -9.68 -7.35
C GLY A 511 5.09 -11.13 -7.70
N LEU A 512 6.01 -11.86 -8.34
CA LEU A 512 5.84 -13.29 -8.63
C LEU A 512 5.72 -14.13 -7.35
N PHE A 513 6.48 -13.82 -6.30
CA PHE A 513 6.36 -14.51 -5.01
C PHE A 513 5.04 -14.20 -4.29
N GLY A 514 4.58 -12.95 -4.31
CA GLY A 514 3.29 -12.54 -3.78
C GLY A 514 2.14 -13.30 -4.46
N ILE A 515 2.16 -13.35 -5.80
CA ILE A 515 1.22 -14.17 -6.60
C ILE A 515 1.35 -15.65 -6.24
N GLY A 516 2.56 -16.15 -6.05
CA GLY A 516 2.82 -17.53 -5.62
C GLY A 516 2.15 -17.88 -4.29
N TYR A 517 2.27 -17.02 -3.27
CA TYR A 517 1.63 -17.22 -1.97
C TYR A 517 0.11 -17.16 -2.07
N SER A 518 -0.44 -16.21 -2.84
CA SER A 518 -1.88 -16.18 -3.16
C SER A 518 -2.33 -17.45 -3.87
N GLY A 519 -1.52 -17.97 -4.80
CA GLY A 519 -1.77 -19.24 -5.48
C GLY A 519 -1.83 -20.44 -4.54
N LEU A 520 -1.03 -20.48 -3.46
CA LEU A 520 -1.13 -21.53 -2.44
C LEU A 520 -2.47 -21.48 -1.70
N VAL A 521 -2.98 -20.30 -1.39
CA VAL A 521 -4.31 -20.11 -0.78
C VAL A 521 -5.39 -20.63 -1.73
N VAL A 522 -5.32 -20.26 -3.02
CA VAL A 522 -6.26 -20.76 -4.04
C VAL A 522 -6.19 -22.29 -4.15
N ILE A 523 -4.99 -22.89 -4.15
CA ILE A 523 -4.84 -24.36 -4.17
C ILE A 523 -5.51 -25.00 -2.94
N MET A 524 -5.34 -24.41 -1.76
CA MET A 524 -5.93 -24.93 -0.52
C MET A 524 -7.45 -24.76 -0.45
N VAL A 525 -8.01 -23.69 -1.02
CA VAL A 525 -9.45 -23.38 -0.92
C VAL A 525 -10.24 -23.98 -2.09
N VAL A 526 -9.64 -24.06 -3.28
CA VAL A 526 -10.35 -24.43 -4.53
C VAL A 526 -9.97 -25.82 -5.01
N PHE A 527 -8.66 -26.15 -5.06
CA PHE A 527 -8.18 -27.34 -5.77
C PHE A 527 -8.15 -28.62 -4.92
N PHE A 528 -8.40 -28.57 -3.61
CA PHE A 528 -8.46 -29.77 -2.77
C PHE A 528 -9.69 -30.66 -3.02
N ARG A 529 -10.70 -30.11 -3.71
CA ARG A 529 -11.94 -30.80 -4.10
C ARG A 529 -11.87 -31.44 -5.49
N GLY A 530 -10.82 -31.15 -6.28
CA GLY A 530 -10.69 -31.57 -7.68
C GLY A 530 -10.12 -32.98 -7.85
N HIS A 531 -10.86 -33.85 -8.54
CA HIS A 531 -10.48 -35.21 -8.91
C HIS A 531 -9.22 -35.20 -9.81
N GLN A 532 -8.17 -35.97 -9.46
CA GLN A 532 -7.06 -36.25 -10.38
C GLN A 532 -7.55 -37.20 -11.48
N THR A 533 -7.91 -36.66 -12.65
CA THR A 533 -7.86 -37.44 -13.90
C THR A 533 -6.39 -37.65 -14.25
N VAL A 534 -5.85 -38.80 -13.83
CA VAL A 534 -4.56 -39.28 -14.31
C VAL A 534 -4.71 -39.54 -15.82
N VAL A 535 -3.92 -38.81 -16.59
CA VAL A 535 -3.65 -39.04 -18.01
C VAL A 535 -3.10 -40.45 -18.18
N THR A 536 -3.95 -41.38 -18.60
CA THR A 536 -3.56 -42.65 -19.22
C THR A 536 -4.42 -42.89 -20.44
N THR A 537 -3.98 -42.36 -21.58
CA THR A 537 -4.28 -42.88 -22.93
C THR A 537 -3.26 -42.29 -23.90
N ALA A 538 -2.04 -42.83 -23.87
CA ALA A 538 -1.20 -42.81 -25.06
C ALA A 538 -1.49 -44.11 -25.80
N ASN A 539 -2.22 -44.04 -26.92
CA ASN A 539 -2.04 -45.01 -27.99
C ASN A 539 -2.28 -44.36 -29.36
N SER A 540 -1.19 -44.36 -30.13
CA SER A 540 -1.13 -44.68 -31.55
C SER A 540 -2.12 -43.98 -32.48
N ASN A 541 -1.63 -42.97 -33.20
CA ASN A 541 -1.52 -42.95 -34.67
C ASN A 541 -1.51 -41.50 -35.18
N ALA A 542 -0.37 -41.01 -35.66
CA ALA A 542 -0.21 -40.38 -36.98
C ALA A 542 1.08 -39.56 -37.08
N VAL A 543 2.02 -40.11 -37.85
CA VAL A 543 2.75 -39.50 -38.98
C VAL A 543 3.62 -38.26 -38.74
N ASP A 544 4.90 -38.47 -39.05
CA ASP A 544 5.99 -37.51 -39.26
C ASP A 544 5.62 -36.27 -40.09
N VAL A 545 6.03 -35.08 -39.62
CA VAL A 545 6.74 -34.09 -40.45
C VAL A 545 7.76 -33.34 -39.57
N ALA A 546 8.99 -33.25 -40.10
CA ALA A 546 10.21 -32.80 -39.45
C ALA A 546 10.29 -31.28 -39.17
N GLY A 547 11.13 -30.90 -38.20
CA GLY A 547 11.91 -29.66 -38.28
C GLY A 547 12.29 -28.96 -36.97
N SER A 548 13.55 -29.16 -36.56
CA SER A 548 14.47 -28.17 -35.94
C SER A 548 14.85 -28.25 -34.43
N SER A 549 16.15 -28.52 -34.26
CA SER A 549 17.13 -28.12 -33.21
C SER A 549 16.81 -28.16 -31.72
N VAL A 550 17.38 -29.17 -31.05
CA VAL A 550 17.55 -29.30 -29.59
C VAL A 550 18.81 -28.55 -29.11
N PRO A 551 18.77 -27.74 -28.03
CA PRO A 551 19.98 -27.26 -27.37
C PRO A 551 20.54 -28.29 -26.36
N LYS A 552 21.87 -28.40 -26.31
CA LYS A 552 22.65 -29.39 -25.54
C LYS A 552 22.47 -29.22 -24.02
N LYS A 553 22.12 -30.32 -23.32
CA LYS A 553 22.00 -30.42 -21.85
C LYS A 553 23.37 -30.49 -21.16
N GLY A 554 23.56 -29.66 -20.12
CA GLY A 554 24.82 -29.41 -19.42
C GLY A 554 25.27 -30.43 -18.36
N ARG A 555 26.51 -30.24 -17.86
CA ARG A 555 27.27 -31.10 -16.92
C ARG A 555 26.54 -31.49 -15.63
N PHE A 556 25.63 -30.64 -15.14
CA PHE A 556 24.90 -30.86 -13.88
C PHE A 556 24.04 -32.12 -13.91
N TYR A 557 23.43 -32.43 -15.07
CA TYR A 557 22.61 -33.62 -15.26
C TYR A 557 23.43 -34.91 -15.24
N ARG A 558 24.71 -34.83 -15.62
CA ARG A 558 25.65 -35.96 -15.66
C ARG A 558 26.16 -36.33 -14.27
N PHE A 559 26.38 -35.34 -13.40
CA PHE A 559 26.74 -35.56 -12.00
C PHE A 559 25.58 -36.19 -11.21
N ILE A 560 24.35 -35.69 -11.42
CA ILE A 560 23.14 -36.28 -10.82
C ILE A 560 22.93 -37.74 -11.27
N SER A 561 23.17 -38.02 -12.55
CA SER A 561 23.09 -39.40 -13.08
C SER A 561 24.17 -40.32 -12.48
N TRP A 562 25.39 -39.81 -12.29
CA TRP A 562 26.52 -40.56 -11.74
C TRP A 562 26.31 -40.93 -10.26
N VAL A 563 25.80 -40.01 -9.44
CA VAL A 563 25.43 -40.28 -8.03
C VAL A 563 24.28 -41.30 -7.94
N ARG A 564 23.37 -41.29 -8.93
CA ARG A 564 22.22 -42.21 -9.01
C ARG A 564 22.60 -43.67 -9.28
N HIS A 565 23.77 -43.92 -9.88
CA HIS A 565 24.21 -45.27 -10.27
C HIS A 565 25.21 -45.92 -9.30
N ASN A 566 26.04 -45.14 -8.60
CA ASN A 566 27.14 -45.70 -7.80
C ASN A 566 26.87 -45.89 -6.31
N CYS A 567 25.70 -45.48 -5.79
CA CYS A 567 25.31 -45.71 -4.39
C CYS A 567 24.13 -46.70 -4.33
N ASN A 568 24.41 -47.94 -3.90
CA ASN A 568 23.42 -49.00 -3.73
C ASN A 568 22.62 -48.80 -2.42
N ILE A 569 21.94 -47.65 -2.31
CA ILE A 569 21.13 -47.24 -1.16
C ILE A 569 19.65 -47.29 -1.56
N PRO A 570 18.77 -47.94 -0.78
CA PRO A 570 17.32 -48.00 -1.05
C PRO A 570 16.70 -46.60 -1.29
N SER A 571 15.75 -46.49 -2.23
CA SER A 571 15.10 -45.24 -2.65
C SER A 571 14.53 -44.42 -1.49
N ASP A 572 13.91 -45.09 -0.53
CA ASP A 572 13.19 -44.47 0.59
C ASP A 572 14.15 -43.84 1.61
N ILE A 573 15.39 -44.36 1.66
CA ILE A 573 16.47 -43.84 2.50
C ILE A 573 17.14 -42.65 1.82
N ARG A 574 17.35 -42.71 0.49
CA ARG A 574 17.92 -41.61 -0.29
C ARG A 574 17.05 -40.36 -0.18
N ASP A 575 15.73 -40.48 -0.33
CA ASP A 575 14.84 -39.32 -0.33
C ASP A 575 14.73 -38.66 1.07
N GLN A 576 14.89 -39.40 2.16
CA GLN A 576 14.94 -38.83 3.52
C GLN A 576 16.24 -38.05 3.79
N TYR A 577 17.40 -38.59 3.41
CA TYR A 577 18.68 -37.89 3.58
C TYR A 577 18.80 -36.67 2.66
N TYR A 578 18.31 -36.77 1.41
CA TYR A 578 18.25 -35.61 0.51
C TYR A 578 17.31 -34.52 1.04
N THR A 579 16.17 -34.87 1.63
CA THR A 579 15.25 -33.87 2.20
C THR A 579 15.87 -33.15 3.40
N ALA A 580 16.55 -33.87 4.30
CA ALA A 580 17.27 -33.28 5.42
C ALA A 580 18.48 -32.42 4.97
N ALA A 581 19.20 -32.84 3.92
CA ALA A 581 20.29 -32.04 3.35
C ALA A 581 19.80 -30.73 2.69
N LEU A 582 18.55 -30.69 2.19
CA LEU A 582 17.91 -29.48 1.64
C LEU A 582 17.36 -28.52 2.71
N ASP A 583 17.44 -28.90 3.99
CA ASP A 583 17.06 -28.05 5.12
C ASP A 583 18.27 -27.22 5.62
N LEU A 584 19.48 -27.74 5.46
CA LEU A 584 20.73 -27.11 5.91
C LEU A 584 21.00 -25.73 5.28
N PRO A 585 20.84 -25.50 3.96
CA PRO A 585 21.06 -24.17 3.38
C PRO A 585 20.17 -23.10 4.00
N LYS A 586 18.93 -23.45 4.36
CA LYS A 586 17.98 -22.50 4.97
C LYS A 586 18.41 -22.07 6.36
N LEU A 587 18.76 -23.05 7.20
CA LEU A 587 19.25 -22.79 8.55
C LEU A 587 20.55 -21.98 8.50
N ILE A 588 21.42 -22.24 7.51
CA ILE A 588 22.60 -21.40 7.24
C ILE A 588 22.17 -19.97 6.93
N PHE A 589 21.25 -19.73 5.99
CA PHE A 589 20.81 -18.37 5.65
C PHE A 589 20.17 -17.62 6.83
N GLN A 590 19.33 -18.29 7.62
CA GLN A 590 18.73 -17.70 8.82
C GLN A 590 19.81 -17.38 9.87
N THR A 591 20.81 -18.25 10.00
CA THR A 591 21.97 -18.02 10.87
C THR A 591 22.81 -16.85 10.37
N THR A 592 23.09 -16.75 9.06
CA THR A 592 23.79 -15.61 8.45
C THR A 592 23.04 -14.31 8.71
N THR A 593 21.71 -14.31 8.60
CA THR A 593 20.89 -13.12 8.91
C THR A 593 21.05 -12.67 10.37
N LEU A 594 21.07 -13.62 11.32
CA LEU A 594 21.32 -13.30 12.73
C LEU A 594 22.73 -12.71 12.94
N PHE A 595 23.74 -13.27 12.27
CA PHE A 595 25.09 -12.70 12.29
C PHE A 595 25.11 -11.28 11.70
N THR A 596 24.38 -11.02 10.63
CA THR A 596 24.24 -9.65 10.09
C THR A 596 23.60 -8.71 11.11
N TYR A 597 22.55 -9.14 11.82
CA TYR A 597 21.93 -8.31 12.86
C TYR A 597 22.88 -8.00 14.01
N LEU A 598 23.69 -8.98 14.41
CA LEU A 598 24.75 -8.80 15.40
C LEU A 598 25.81 -7.78 14.91
N GLN A 599 26.32 -7.97 13.69
CA GLN A 599 27.39 -7.13 13.13
C GLN A 599 26.95 -5.70 12.77
N HIS A 600 25.66 -5.48 12.47
CA HIS A 600 25.12 -4.16 12.17
C HIS A 600 24.55 -3.45 13.40
N GLY A 601 24.73 -4.00 14.60
CA GLY A 601 24.33 -3.34 15.85
C GLY A 601 22.82 -3.19 16.03
N PHE A 602 22.04 -4.19 15.62
CA PHE A 602 20.58 -4.17 15.80
C PHE A 602 20.21 -4.15 17.29
N PRO A 603 19.05 -3.59 17.67
CA PRO A 603 18.61 -3.56 19.06
C PRO A 603 18.61 -4.95 19.70
N THR A 604 19.16 -5.06 20.91
CA THR A 604 19.29 -6.36 21.60
C THR A 604 17.97 -7.12 21.77
N PRO A 605 16.79 -6.49 21.99
CA PRO A 605 15.52 -7.24 22.04
C PRO A 605 15.20 -7.95 20.72
N VAL A 606 15.53 -7.35 19.58
CA VAL A 606 15.33 -7.92 18.25
C VAL A 606 16.26 -9.12 18.05
N VAL A 607 17.54 -8.95 18.39
CA VAL A 607 18.57 -10.00 18.29
C VAL A 607 18.18 -11.21 19.15
N TYR A 608 17.80 -11.00 20.41
CA TYR A 608 17.41 -12.10 21.30
C TYR A 608 16.17 -12.82 20.80
N SER A 609 15.13 -12.08 20.40
CA SER A 609 13.90 -12.67 19.85
C SER A 609 14.19 -13.52 18.61
N TYR A 610 15.03 -13.03 17.70
CA TYR A 610 15.46 -13.77 16.52
C TYR A 610 16.24 -15.04 16.90
N SER A 611 17.20 -14.93 17.83
CA SER A 611 18.04 -16.06 18.26
C SER A 611 17.23 -17.18 18.93
N ILE A 612 16.22 -16.85 19.73
CA ILE A 612 15.34 -17.82 20.39
C ILE A 612 14.50 -18.58 19.35
N LEU A 613 13.91 -17.85 18.39
CA LEU A 613 13.11 -18.47 17.33
C LEU A 613 13.99 -19.34 16.42
N LEU A 614 15.23 -18.92 16.17
CA LEU A 614 16.17 -19.67 15.34
C LEU A 614 16.61 -20.96 16.06
N LEU A 615 16.89 -20.88 17.36
CA LEU A 615 17.14 -22.06 18.20
C LEU A 615 15.95 -23.04 18.13
N GLY A 616 14.72 -22.52 18.24
CA GLY A 616 13.51 -23.30 18.03
C GLY A 616 13.50 -24.04 16.69
N ASN A 617 13.88 -23.35 15.60
CA ASN A 617 13.94 -23.96 14.27
C ASN A 617 15.01 -25.06 14.17
N TRP A 618 16.21 -24.84 14.72
CA TRP A 618 17.26 -25.87 14.81
C TRP A 618 16.83 -27.08 15.64
N LEU A 619 16.08 -26.88 16.74
CA LEU A 619 15.56 -27.96 17.57
C LEU A 619 14.47 -28.77 16.83
N VAL A 620 13.60 -28.11 16.07
CA VAL A 620 12.61 -28.80 15.24
C VAL A 620 13.28 -29.62 14.13
N ALA A 621 14.34 -29.10 13.48
CA ALA A 621 15.15 -29.85 12.52
C ALA A 621 15.83 -31.07 13.16
N CYS A 622 16.40 -30.89 14.35
CA CYS A 622 16.99 -31.95 15.16
C CYS A 622 15.95 -33.06 15.44
N TYR A 623 14.79 -32.71 15.98
CA TYR A 623 13.72 -33.66 16.27
C TYR A 623 13.21 -34.39 15.02
N ARG A 624 13.04 -33.68 13.91
CA ARG A 624 12.62 -34.24 12.61
C ARG A 624 13.61 -35.29 12.09
N SER A 625 14.91 -35.09 12.30
CA SER A 625 15.95 -36.02 11.84
C SER A 625 15.99 -37.37 12.60
N GLN A 626 15.42 -37.43 13.81
CA GLN A 626 15.42 -38.62 14.67
C GLN A 626 14.32 -39.64 14.32
N ARG A 627 13.25 -39.26 13.60
CA ARG A 627 12.09 -40.14 13.38
C ARG A 627 12.28 -41.20 12.29
N TYR A 628 11.67 -42.37 12.53
CA TYR A 628 11.64 -43.55 11.65
C TYR A 628 10.31 -43.72 10.89
N VAL A 629 9.26 -43.02 11.31
CA VAL A 629 7.89 -43.19 10.80
C VAL A 629 7.49 -41.93 10.02
N ILE A 630 6.96 -42.13 8.82
CA ILE A 630 6.38 -41.08 7.96
C ILE A 630 5.26 -40.42 8.76
N ASP A 631 5.37 -39.12 9.04
CA ASP A 631 4.34 -38.33 9.71
C ASP A 631 3.13 -38.20 8.76
N PRO A 632 2.05 -38.96 8.96
CA PRO A 632 0.99 -39.08 7.96
C PRO A 632 0.23 -37.75 7.78
N ASN A 633 0.22 -36.89 8.79
CA ASN A 633 -0.43 -35.58 8.77
C ASN A 633 0.60 -34.43 8.63
N LEU A 634 1.88 -34.73 8.39
CA LEU A 634 2.95 -33.75 8.16
C LEU A 634 3.00 -32.61 9.21
N ILE A 635 2.60 -32.85 10.46
CA ILE A 635 2.50 -31.81 11.51
C ILE A 635 3.89 -31.21 11.79
N ILE A 636 4.91 -32.04 11.92
CA ILE A 636 6.29 -31.59 12.19
C ILE A 636 6.84 -30.84 10.98
N ALA A 637 6.45 -31.24 9.76
CA ALA A 637 6.81 -30.52 8.55
C ALA A 637 6.18 -29.13 8.52
N ARG A 638 4.88 -29.04 8.80
CA ARG A 638 4.14 -27.77 8.84
C ARG A 638 4.75 -26.81 9.86
N LEU A 639 5.03 -27.27 11.09
CA LEU A 639 5.68 -26.45 12.11
C LEU A 639 7.05 -25.93 11.67
N TYR A 640 7.90 -26.79 11.09
CA TYR A 640 9.22 -26.41 10.57
C TYR A 640 9.12 -25.34 9.47
N TYR A 641 8.20 -25.50 8.52
CA TYR A 641 8.04 -24.51 7.44
C TYR A 641 7.30 -23.24 7.87
N THR A 642 6.60 -23.24 9.01
CA THR A 642 6.09 -22.01 9.62
C THR A 642 7.23 -21.14 10.16
N TYR A 643 8.27 -21.73 10.77
CA TYR A 643 9.48 -20.97 11.12
C TYR A 643 10.18 -20.39 9.89
N ASP A 644 10.28 -21.16 8.80
CA ASP A 644 10.84 -20.66 7.55
C ASP A 644 10.07 -19.44 7.02
N LEU A 645 8.73 -19.47 7.13
CA LEU A 645 7.88 -18.36 6.70
C LEU A 645 8.01 -17.15 7.63
N PHE A 646 8.16 -17.37 8.94
CA PHE A 646 8.48 -16.31 9.89
C PHE A 646 9.77 -15.57 9.50
N PHE A 647 10.87 -16.29 9.26
CA PHE A 647 12.14 -15.64 8.92
C PHE A 647 12.17 -15.00 7.54
N ALA A 648 11.45 -15.56 6.57
CA ALA A 648 11.39 -15.01 5.22
C ALA A 648 10.51 -13.76 5.11
N VAL A 649 9.45 -13.67 5.93
CA VAL A 649 8.38 -12.66 5.77
C VAL A 649 8.18 -11.82 7.03
N PHE A 650 8.03 -12.43 8.20
CA PHE A 650 7.62 -11.71 9.41
C PHE A 650 8.77 -11.06 10.18
N ALA A 651 9.96 -11.65 10.18
CA ALA A 651 11.10 -11.10 10.92
C ALA A 651 11.43 -9.64 10.52
N PRO A 652 11.48 -9.28 9.22
CA PRO A 652 11.72 -7.89 8.84
C PRO A 652 10.57 -6.92 9.23
N LEU A 653 9.32 -7.40 9.25
CA LEU A 653 8.17 -6.62 9.72
C LEU A 653 8.30 -6.32 11.23
N VAL A 654 8.71 -7.30 12.03
CA VAL A 654 8.92 -7.12 13.49
C VAL A 654 9.98 -6.05 13.76
N VAL A 655 11.07 -6.02 12.97
CA VAL A 655 12.09 -4.98 13.09
C VAL A 655 11.50 -3.59 12.80
N LEU A 656 10.68 -3.46 11.75
CA LEU A 656 10.05 -2.19 11.42
C LEU A 656 9.10 -1.71 12.53
N ILE A 657 8.27 -2.62 13.05
CA ILE A 657 7.36 -2.34 14.16
C ILE A 657 8.12 -1.85 15.39
N TYR A 658 9.27 -2.45 15.71
CA TYR A 658 10.10 -2.00 16.82
C TYR A 658 10.46 -0.52 16.69
N PHE A 659 10.95 -0.08 15.52
CA PHE A 659 11.36 1.32 15.32
C PHE A 659 10.18 2.30 15.29
N ILE A 660 9.00 1.89 14.83
CA ILE A 660 7.78 2.71 14.91
C ILE A 660 7.47 3.07 16.36
N TYR A 661 7.67 2.13 17.30
CA TYR A 661 7.40 2.36 18.72
C TYR A 661 8.57 2.95 19.49
N SER A 662 9.82 2.79 19.02
CA SER A 662 11.00 3.21 19.76
C SER A 662 11.63 4.53 19.26
N PHE A 663 11.24 5.04 18.09
CA PHE A 663 11.86 6.24 17.52
C PHE A 663 11.34 7.52 18.17
N GLU A 664 12.24 8.19 18.89
CA GLU A 664 11.96 9.42 19.64
C GLU A 664 12.43 10.65 18.84
N PHE A 665 11.47 11.45 18.39
CA PHE A 665 11.72 12.73 17.72
C PHE A 665 10.54 13.67 17.97
N ASP A 666 10.81 14.86 18.52
CA ASP A 666 9.78 15.86 18.80
C ASP A 666 9.34 16.59 17.53
N ARG A 667 8.46 15.92 16.79
CA ARG A 667 7.86 16.40 15.54
C ARG A 667 7.11 17.71 15.76
N GLY A 668 6.39 17.83 16.88
CA GLY A 668 5.59 19.01 17.19
C GLY A 668 6.46 20.25 17.34
N ALA A 669 7.55 20.16 18.12
CA ALA A 669 8.47 21.27 18.29
C ALA A 669 9.20 21.60 16.98
N PHE A 670 9.59 20.59 16.20
CA PHE A 670 10.29 20.83 14.94
C PHE A 670 9.39 21.46 13.87
N MET A 671 8.11 21.10 13.80
CA MET A 671 7.15 21.76 12.91
C MET A 671 7.02 23.26 13.20
N THR A 672 7.04 23.67 14.47
CA THR A 672 7.05 25.10 14.80
C THR A 672 8.28 25.83 14.24
N ARG A 673 9.44 25.15 14.11
CA ARG A 673 10.64 25.72 13.49
C ARG A 673 10.43 25.94 11.99
N LEU A 674 9.88 24.95 11.29
CA LEU A 674 9.58 25.05 9.85
C LEU A 674 8.57 26.16 9.54
N GLU A 675 7.58 26.39 10.42
CA GLU A 675 6.57 27.43 10.24
C GLU A 675 7.08 28.86 10.53
N SER A 676 8.10 28.99 11.37
CA SER A 676 8.55 30.29 11.89
C SER A 676 9.88 30.74 11.31
N ILE A 677 10.83 29.82 11.12
CA ILE A 677 12.17 30.08 10.60
C ILE A 677 12.14 29.84 9.08
N HIS A 678 12.42 30.88 8.30
CA HIS A 678 12.40 30.80 6.83
C HIS A 678 13.56 29.96 6.26
N GLY A 679 13.36 29.41 5.05
CA GLY A 679 14.24 28.42 4.42
C GLY A 679 15.69 28.88 4.21
N GLY A 680 16.64 27.94 4.32
CA GLY A 680 18.08 28.18 4.19
C GLY A 680 18.87 28.18 5.50
N SER A 681 18.20 28.09 6.66
CA SER A 681 18.87 27.94 7.96
C SER A 681 19.18 26.47 8.29
N PHE A 682 20.30 26.23 8.98
CA PHE A 682 20.65 24.93 9.56
C PHE A 682 19.62 24.48 10.62
N ASP A 683 18.91 25.42 11.26
CA ASP A 683 17.94 25.13 12.32
C ASP A 683 16.67 24.40 11.85
N VAL A 684 16.42 24.41 10.53
CA VAL A 684 15.29 23.69 9.91
C VAL A 684 15.69 22.32 9.35
N VAL A 685 16.94 21.88 9.55
CA VAL A 685 17.40 20.55 9.14
C VAL A 685 17.16 19.53 10.25
N ALA A 686 16.05 18.82 10.17
CA ALA A 686 15.52 17.95 11.21
C ALA A 686 16.46 16.78 11.58
N ARG A 687 17.07 16.12 10.59
CA ARG A 687 17.94 14.96 10.82
C ARG A 687 19.12 15.23 11.77
N LEU A 688 19.60 16.47 11.83
CA LEU A 688 20.74 16.85 12.68
C LEU A 688 20.37 16.90 14.17
N PHE A 689 19.08 17.08 14.47
CA PHE A 689 18.55 17.13 15.83
C PHE A 689 18.07 15.76 16.33
N GLY A 690 17.83 14.79 15.43
CA GLY A 690 17.48 13.43 15.83
C GLY A 690 18.61 12.67 16.54
N ASP A 691 18.27 11.54 17.15
CA ASP A 691 19.25 10.65 17.75
C ASP A 691 19.99 9.84 16.66
N PRO A 692 21.33 9.95 16.55
CA PRO A 692 22.09 9.30 15.49
C PRO A 692 22.10 7.78 15.60
N SER A 693 21.99 7.22 16.81
CA SER A 693 21.92 5.77 16.99
C SER A 693 20.59 5.22 16.46
N GLN A 694 19.47 5.89 16.76
CA GLN A 694 18.16 5.49 16.27
C GLN A 694 18.04 5.71 14.76
N ILE A 695 18.51 6.85 14.24
CA ILE A 695 18.49 7.13 12.80
C ILE A 695 19.33 6.09 12.05
N SER A 696 20.56 5.86 12.48
CA SER A 696 21.45 4.88 11.85
C SER A 696 20.88 3.46 11.92
N SER A 697 20.34 3.06 13.07
CA SER A 697 19.80 1.71 13.27
C SER A 697 18.58 1.47 12.38
N PHE A 698 17.70 2.47 12.28
CA PHE A 698 16.56 2.42 11.36
C PHE A 698 17.02 2.38 9.90
N CYS A 699 17.92 3.27 9.46
CA CYS A 699 18.41 3.25 8.08
C CYS A 699 19.05 1.91 7.71
N ASN A 700 19.85 1.32 8.62
CA ASN A 700 20.43 -0.01 8.43
C ASN A 700 19.36 -1.11 8.33
N ALA A 701 18.36 -1.07 9.20
CA ALA A 701 17.25 -2.02 9.19
C ALA A 701 16.39 -1.89 7.93
N PHE A 702 16.10 -0.67 7.52
CA PHE A 702 15.30 -0.36 6.33
C PHE A 702 16.05 -0.72 5.06
N HIS A 703 17.36 -0.48 5.00
CA HIS A 703 18.22 -0.92 3.91
C HIS A 703 18.24 -2.46 3.79
N TYR A 704 18.13 -3.19 4.90
CA TYR A 704 17.95 -4.65 4.86
C TYR A 704 16.58 -5.09 4.30
N LEU A 705 15.56 -4.22 4.26
CA LEU A 705 14.31 -4.50 3.53
C LEU A 705 14.48 -4.33 2.02
N GLN A 706 15.41 -3.49 1.61
CA GLN A 706 15.74 -3.28 0.21
C GLN A 706 16.63 -4.41 -0.33
N PHE A 707 16.59 -4.55 -1.65
CA PHE A 707 17.52 -5.34 -2.42
C PHE A 707 18.59 -4.40 -2.96
N SER A 708 19.71 -4.32 -2.25
CA SER A 708 20.80 -3.41 -2.57
C SER A 708 21.86 -4.02 -3.48
N SER A 709 21.93 -5.35 -3.54
CA SER A 709 22.88 -6.08 -4.39
C SER A 709 22.28 -7.33 -5.04
N GLY A 710 22.90 -7.78 -6.14
CA GLY A 710 22.51 -9.03 -6.82
C GLY A 710 22.57 -10.26 -5.90
N ASP A 711 23.50 -10.29 -4.94
CA ASP A 711 23.61 -11.39 -3.98
C ASP A 711 22.43 -11.40 -3.01
N THR A 712 22.05 -10.24 -2.46
CA THR A 712 20.87 -10.13 -1.59
C THR A 712 19.59 -10.52 -2.35
N LEU A 713 19.50 -10.16 -3.63
CA LEU A 713 18.41 -10.57 -4.52
C LEU A 713 18.37 -12.07 -4.69
N PHE A 714 19.50 -12.70 -4.98
CA PHE A 714 19.59 -14.15 -5.13
C PHE A 714 19.18 -14.89 -3.85
N PHE A 715 19.77 -14.55 -2.70
CA PHE A 715 19.55 -15.29 -1.46
C PHE A 715 18.11 -15.16 -0.94
N LYS A 716 17.57 -13.94 -0.86
CA LYS A 716 16.18 -13.72 -0.39
C LYS A 716 15.15 -14.28 -1.39
N SER A 717 15.43 -14.24 -2.69
CA SER A 717 14.58 -14.87 -3.70
C SER A 717 14.61 -16.39 -3.62
N ALA A 718 15.79 -16.99 -3.38
CA ALA A 718 15.93 -18.43 -3.21
C ALA A 718 15.13 -18.94 -2.01
N LEU A 719 15.11 -18.20 -0.89
CA LEU A 719 14.30 -18.54 0.29
C LEU A 719 12.80 -18.52 -0.01
N ASN A 720 12.30 -17.50 -0.70
CA ASN A 720 10.90 -17.41 -1.11
C ASN A 720 10.51 -18.51 -2.10
N LEU A 721 11.34 -18.77 -3.10
CA LEU A 721 11.11 -19.84 -4.08
C LEU A 721 11.10 -21.24 -3.42
N LEU A 722 12.05 -21.50 -2.51
CA LEU A 722 12.10 -22.74 -1.73
C LEU A 722 10.89 -22.88 -0.79
N SER A 723 10.42 -21.77 -0.20
CA SER A 723 9.21 -21.74 0.64
C SER A 723 7.98 -22.16 -0.19
N LEU A 724 7.74 -21.50 -1.32
CA LEU A 724 6.64 -21.79 -2.23
C LEU A 724 6.66 -23.24 -2.75
N TYR A 725 7.82 -23.71 -3.19
CA TYR A 725 7.98 -25.10 -3.66
C TYR A 725 7.63 -26.11 -2.57
N LYS A 726 8.15 -25.92 -1.34
CA LYS A 726 7.94 -26.87 -0.24
C LYS A 726 6.51 -26.84 0.28
N TRP A 727 5.90 -25.65 0.41
CA TRP A 727 4.49 -25.53 0.80
C TRP A 727 3.54 -26.10 -0.25
N ARG A 728 3.80 -25.87 -1.55
CA ARG A 728 3.06 -26.53 -2.64
C ARG A 728 3.16 -28.05 -2.53
N LYS A 729 4.37 -28.58 -2.29
CA LYS A 729 4.57 -30.03 -2.12
C LYS A 729 3.78 -30.56 -0.92
N ILE A 730 3.76 -29.85 0.22
CA ILE A 730 2.98 -30.26 1.40
C ILE A 730 1.48 -30.27 1.09
N ILE A 731 0.96 -29.19 0.51
CA ILE A 731 -0.46 -29.07 0.17
C ILE A 731 -0.87 -30.20 -0.77
N MET A 732 -0.10 -30.44 -1.83
CA MET A 732 -0.36 -31.55 -2.77
C MET A 732 -0.23 -32.93 -2.12
N THR A 733 0.71 -33.11 -1.19
CA THR A 733 0.88 -34.39 -0.48
C THR A 733 -0.26 -34.63 0.51
N LEU A 734 -0.79 -33.59 1.17
CA LEU A 734 -1.97 -33.71 2.05
C LEU A 734 -3.21 -34.09 1.24
N ILE A 735 -3.43 -33.44 0.09
CA ILE A 735 -4.51 -33.77 -0.86
C ILE A 735 -4.36 -35.23 -1.32
N HIS A 736 -3.16 -35.64 -1.76
CA HIS A 736 -2.90 -37.00 -2.23
C HIS A 736 -3.08 -38.06 -1.12
N ASN A 737 -2.53 -37.83 0.08
CA ASN A 737 -2.67 -38.74 1.22
C ASN A 737 -4.14 -38.92 1.64
N TYR A 738 -4.94 -37.86 1.54
CA TYR A 738 -6.38 -37.94 1.79
C TYR A 738 -7.07 -38.85 0.77
N HIS A 739 -6.81 -38.66 -0.52
CA HIS A 739 -7.37 -39.49 -1.58
C HIS A 739 -6.95 -40.97 -1.48
N GLU A 740 -5.67 -41.25 -1.17
CA GLU A 740 -5.22 -42.63 -0.96
C GLU A 740 -5.90 -43.29 0.24
N ARG A 741 -6.02 -42.60 1.39
CA ARG A 741 -6.72 -43.16 2.56
C ARG A 741 -8.18 -43.46 2.27
N ARG A 742 -8.83 -42.63 1.45
CA ARG A 742 -10.20 -42.88 1.00
C ARG A 742 -10.27 -44.14 0.14
N LEU A 743 -9.41 -44.27 -0.86
CA LEU A 743 -9.34 -45.47 -1.72
C LEU A 743 -9.03 -46.74 -0.91
N GLU A 744 -8.19 -46.66 0.13
CA GLU A 744 -7.94 -47.77 1.04
C GLU A 744 -9.17 -48.15 1.88
N ARG A 745 -9.97 -47.18 2.34
CA ARG A 745 -11.23 -47.44 3.05
C ARG A 745 -12.25 -48.11 2.12
N GLU A 746 -12.39 -47.61 0.90
CA GLU A 746 -13.27 -48.19 -0.13
C GLU A 746 -12.84 -49.63 -0.48
N ARG A 747 -11.54 -49.88 -0.67
CA ARG A 747 -11.00 -51.25 -0.87
C ARG A 747 -11.21 -52.17 0.32
N ARG A 748 -11.12 -51.66 1.56
CA ARG A 748 -11.39 -52.44 2.78
C ARG A 748 -12.87 -52.71 2.99
N ALA A 749 -13.77 -51.82 2.53
CA ALA A 749 -15.22 -52.01 2.56
C ALA A 749 -15.69 -53.05 1.53
N LEU A 750 -15.00 -53.18 0.39
CA LEU A 750 -15.27 -54.16 -0.66
C LEU A 750 -14.84 -55.60 -0.32
N VAL A 751 -14.02 -55.80 0.72
CA VAL A 751 -13.64 -57.13 1.22
C VAL A 751 -14.49 -57.45 2.46
N GLN A 752 -15.65 -58.07 2.27
CA GLN A 752 -16.49 -58.55 3.37
C GLN A 752 -15.74 -59.61 4.20
N PRO A 753 -15.71 -59.52 5.55
CA PRO A 753 -15.40 -60.67 6.38
C PRO A 753 -16.65 -61.58 6.45
N VAL A 754 -16.40 -62.88 6.34
CA VAL A 754 -17.39 -63.95 6.49
C VAL A 754 -18.16 -63.78 7.81
N ALA A 755 -19.49 -63.89 7.72
CA ALA A 755 -20.41 -63.80 8.84
C ALA A 755 -20.13 -64.88 9.89
N GLU A 756 -19.95 -64.47 11.15
CA GLU A 756 -20.05 -65.35 12.30
C GLU A 756 -21.06 -64.80 13.31
N ASP A 757 -21.72 -65.76 13.96
CA ASP A 757 -23.05 -65.72 14.55
C ASP A 757 -23.20 -64.78 15.75
N LYS A 758 -24.38 -64.17 15.86
CA LYS A 758 -24.79 -63.39 17.03
C LYS A 758 -25.15 -64.34 18.19
N SER A 759 -24.20 -64.56 19.11
CA SER A 759 -24.54 -64.70 20.53
C SER A 759 -23.36 -64.36 21.43
N ARG A 760 -23.42 -63.22 22.13
CA ARG A 760 -23.09 -63.11 23.56
C ARG A 760 -23.15 -61.66 24.08
N THR A 761 -24.00 -61.52 25.08
CA THR A 761 -24.00 -60.57 26.19
C THR A 761 -22.75 -59.71 26.42
N ARG A 762 -23.02 -58.41 26.46
CA ARG A 762 -22.24 -57.30 27.02
C ARG A 762 -21.80 -57.57 28.47
N THR A 763 -20.51 -57.85 28.68
CA THR A 763 -19.68 -57.31 29.78
C THR A 763 -18.24 -57.78 29.60
N GLN A 764 -17.41 -56.97 28.92
CA GLN A 764 -15.97 -57.01 29.07
C GLN A 764 -15.46 -55.57 29.18
N THR A 765 -14.61 -55.36 30.18
CA THR A 765 -14.36 -54.10 30.85
C THR A 765 -13.34 -53.28 30.07
N PHE A 766 -13.64 -51.99 29.87
CA PHE A 766 -12.86 -50.94 29.20
C PHE A 766 -11.36 -50.87 29.61
N LYS A 767 -11.00 -51.47 30.74
CA LYS A 767 -9.62 -51.57 31.26
C LYS A 767 -8.73 -52.47 30.39
N GLU A 768 -9.20 -53.62 29.89
CA GLU A 768 -8.33 -54.56 29.16
C GLU A 768 -7.96 -54.06 27.74
N ALA A 769 -8.86 -53.31 27.09
CA ALA A 769 -8.59 -52.71 25.77
C ALA A 769 -7.54 -51.58 25.83
N ILE A 770 -7.47 -50.84 26.95
CA ILE A 770 -6.48 -49.78 27.16
C ILE A 770 -5.11 -50.37 27.48
N THR A 771 -5.04 -51.41 28.32
CA THR A 771 -3.75 -52.06 28.66
C THR A 771 -3.07 -52.67 27.43
N LYS A 772 -3.85 -53.28 26.52
CA LYS A 772 -3.32 -53.87 25.27
C LYS A 772 -2.78 -52.82 24.29
N LYS A 773 -3.40 -51.64 24.23
CA LYS A 773 -2.96 -50.52 23.36
C LYS A 773 -1.68 -49.86 23.89
N ILE A 774 -1.50 -49.83 25.20
CA ILE A 774 -0.29 -49.30 25.84
C ILE A 774 0.88 -50.29 25.72
N GLU A 775 0.64 -51.60 25.82
CA GLU A 775 1.68 -52.63 25.62
C GLU A 775 2.18 -52.72 24.16
N GLU A 776 1.32 -52.48 23.16
CA GLU A 776 1.75 -52.45 21.76
C GLU A 776 2.59 -51.21 21.40
N THR A 777 2.42 -50.11 22.13
CA THR A 777 3.22 -48.89 21.96
C THR A 777 4.60 -48.98 22.65
N ALA A 778 4.81 -49.98 23.51
CA ALA A 778 6.06 -50.22 24.25
C ALA A 778 7.00 -51.25 23.60
N ARG A 779 6.84 -51.58 22.31
CA ARG A 779 7.80 -52.43 21.59
C ARG A 779 9.10 -51.66 21.30
N ARG A 780 10.17 -52.10 21.97
CA ARG A 780 11.58 -51.67 21.83
C ARG A 780 11.96 -51.27 20.40
N PRO A 781 12.73 -50.18 20.20
CA PRO A 781 13.16 -49.76 18.86
C PRO A 781 14.03 -50.87 18.26
N LYS A 782 13.61 -51.42 17.11
CA LYS A 782 14.45 -52.31 16.31
C LYS A 782 15.65 -51.49 15.84
N LEU A 783 16.82 -51.78 16.38
CA LEU A 783 18.09 -51.12 16.05
C LEU A 783 18.47 -51.47 14.60
N GLY A 784 17.97 -50.69 13.64
CA GLY A 784 18.29 -50.84 12.22
C GLY A 784 19.70 -50.33 11.90
N LYS A 785 20.32 -50.86 10.83
CA LYS A 785 21.68 -50.53 10.34
C LYS A 785 21.96 -49.03 10.07
N HIS A 786 20.97 -48.14 10.22
CA HIS A 786 21.07 -46.70 9.96
C HIS A 786 20.79 -45.82 11.21
N PHE A 787 20.75 -46.40 12.40
CA PHE A 787 20.54 -45.69 13.67
C PHE A 787 21.68 -44.70 14.00
N LEU A 788 22.93 -45.12 13.80
CA LEU A 788 24.13 -44.31 14.09
C LEU A 788 24.23 -43.00 13.27
N PRO A 789 24.12 -43.01 11.92
CA PRO A 789 24.21 -41.78 11.13
C PRO A 789 23.05 -40.81 11.36
N LYS A 790 21.85 -41.28 11.74
CA LYS A 790 20.72 -40.39 12.10
C LYS A 790 20.94 -39.69 13.44
N ILE A 791 21.45 -40.41 14.45
CA ILE A 791 21.84 -39.78 15.72
C ILE A 791 22.95 -38.77 15.52
N LEU A 792 23.94 -39.09 14.68
CA LEU A 792 25.01 -38.15 14.34
C LEU A 792 24.46 -36.87 13.71
N LEU A 793 23.57 -36.97 12.71
CA LEU A 793 22.94 -35.81 12.07
C LEU A 793 22.09 -34.98 13.05
N SER A 794 21.33 -35.65 13.93
CA SER A 794 20.56 -34.99 14.98
C SER A 794 21.45 -34.25 15.98
N LEU A 795 22.56 -34.85 16.40
CA LEU A 795 23.55 -34.21 17.27
C LEU A 795 24.19 -33.00 16.58
N ILE A 796 24.44 -33.05 15.27
CA ILE A 796 24.92 -31.90 14.49
C ILE A 796 23.91 -30.75 14.54
N TYR A 797 22.62 -31.00 14.28
CA TYR A 797 21.60 -29.95 14.36
C TYR A 797 21.47 -29.35 15.77
N PHE A 798 21.46 -30.19 16.80
CA PHE A 798 21.38 -29.73 18.19
C PHE A 798 22.61 -28.90 18.59
N SER A 799 23.81 -29.38 18.28
CA SER A 799 25.06 -28.69 18.62
C SER A 799 25.21 -27.39 17.85
N ALA A 800 24.89 -27.37 16.55
CA ALA A 800 24.92 -26.14 15.74
C ALA A 800 23.93 -25.09 16.25
N GLY A 801 22.66 -25.46 16.48
CA GLY A 801 21.66 -24.53 17.00
C GLY A 801 22.01 -23.96 18.38
N SER A 802 22.50 -24.83 19.28
CA SER A 802 22.95 -24.42 20.61
C SER A 802 24.19 -23.52 20.53
N ALA A 803 25.15 -23.83 19.65
CA ALA A 803 26.35 -23.03 19.45
C ALA A 803 26.01 -21.63 18.90
N VAL A 804 25.09 -21.52 17.93
CA VAL A 804 24.64 -20.23 17.40
C VAL A 804 23.97 -19.40 18.50
N PHE A 805 23.08 -20.01 19.28
CA PHE A 805 22.39 -19.32 20.38
C PHE A 805 23.35 -18.83 21.48
N ILE A 806 24.29 -19.70 21.89
CA ILE A 806 25.33 -19.35 22.85
C ILE A 806 26.22 -18.25 22.28
N TYR A 807 26.60 -18.35 21.01
CA TYR A 807 27.38 -17.33 20.33
C TYR A 807 26.67 -15.98 20.37
N SER A 808 25.37 -15.91 20.05
CA SER A 808 24.62 -14.65 20.06
C SER A 808 24.60 -14.00 21.44
N ILE A 809 24.35 -14.78 22.51
CA ILE A 809 24.37 -14.26 23.88
C ILE A 809 25.78 -13.82 24.27
N GLY A 810 26.79 -14.63 23.98
CA GLY A 810 28.18 -14.32 24.30
C GLY A 810 28.70 -13.11 23.54
N ALA A 811 28.33 -12.96 22.27
CA ALA A 811 28.69 -11.81 21.43
C ALA A 811 28.06 -10.52 21.96
N VAL A 812 26.76 -10.53 22.23
CA VAL A 812 26.09 -9.35 22.81
C VAL A 812 26.70 -8.99 24.16
N ARG A 813 26.88 -9.96 25.06
CA ARG A 813 27.43 -9.71 26.39
C ARG A 813 28.87 -9.18 26.34
N SER A 814 29.75 -9.85 25.60
CA SER A 814 31.17 -9.48 25.54
C SER A 814 31.40 -8.13 24.88
N SER A 815 30.75 -7.84 23.73
CA SER A 815 30.86 -6.52 23.10
C SER A 815 30.25 -5.41 23.95
N THR A 816 29.11 -5.66 24.60
CA THR A 816 28.48 -4.65 25.50
C THR A 816 29.38 -4.34 26.69
N GLU A 817 29.95 -5.37 27.33
CA GLU A 817 30.84 -5.20 28.47
C GLU A 817 32.13 -4.45 28.06
N LEU A 818 32.74 -4.82 26.93
CA LEU A 818 33.94 -4.18 26.41
C LEU A 818 33.70 -2.70 26.06
N CYS A 819 32.59 -2.42 25.36
CA CYS A 819 32.27 -1.09 24.88
C CYS A 819 31.61 -0.18 25.92
N SER A 820 31.08 -0.72 27.03
CA SER A 820 30.44 0.07 28.09
C SER A 820 31.35 1.12 28.74
N LYS A 821 32.67 1.00 28.56
CA LYS A 821 33.68 1.96 29.03
C LYS A 821 33.71 3.24 28.19
N TYR A 822 33.18 3.20 26.97
CA TYR A 822 33.20 4.29 26.00
C TYR A 822 31.81 4.90 25.85
N ASP A 823 31.55 5.97 26.57
CA ASP A 823 30.26 6.67 26.56
C ASP A 823 29.93 7.32 25.20
N LYS A 824 30.95 7.57 24.36
CA LYS A 824 30.77 8.14 23.00
C LYS A 824 30.49 7.09 21.92
N CYS A 825 30.55 5.81 22.26
CA CYS A 825 30.14 4.75 21.36
C CYS A 825 28.63 4.50 21.52
N VAL A 826 27.81 5.11 20.65
CA VAL A 826 26.35 5.04 20.76
C VAL A 826 25.74 3.82 20.04
N MET A 827 26.54 3.12 19.24
CA MET A 827 26.13 1.86 18.60
C MET A 827 27.32 0.93 18.46
N ILE A 828 27.12 -0.35 18.79
CA ILE A 828 28.18 -1.37 18.89
C ILE A 828 27.89 -2.50 17.91
N SER A 829 28.94 -3.04 17.29
CA SER A 829 28.88 -4.31 16.55
C SER A 829 29.09 -5.47 17.52
N TYR A 830 28.17 -6.44 17.54
CA TYR A 830 28.19 -7.56 18.47
C TYR A 830 29.02 -8.73 17.92
N HIS A 831 30.19 -8.95 18.50
CA HIS A 831 31.15 -9.97 18.15
C HIS A 831 31.53 -10.77 19.41
N TRP A 832 32.04 -11.99 19.25
CA TRP A 832 32.57 -12.74 20.40
C TRP A 832 33.92 -12.16 20.85
N ASN A 833 33.88 -11.13 21.69
CA ASN A 833 35.03 -10.29 22.08
C ASN A 833 35.62 -10.65 23.44
N PHE A 834 35.45 -11.88 23.91
CA PHE A 834 36.06 -12.31 25.18
C PHE A 834 37.59 -12.30 25.07
N GLY A 835 38.23 -11.39 25.81
CA GLY A 835 39.69 -11.22 25.81
C GLY A 835 40.22 -10.21 24.79
N GLU A 836 39.34 -9.53 24.05
CA GLU A 836 39.72 -8.43 23.15
C GLU A 836 39.88 -7.10 23.91
N GLU A 837 40.78 -6.24 23.45
CA GLU A 837 41.10 -4.97 24.10
C GLU A 837 40.35 -3.77 23.48
N HIS A 838 39.98 -3.85 22.19
CA HIS A 838 39.42 -2.74 21.44
C HIS A 838 37.90 -2.89 21.21
N CYS A 839 37.14 -1.82 21.46
CA CYS A 839 35.70 -1.81 21.25
C CYS A 839 35.34 -1.79 19.75
N THR A 840 34.44 -2.68 19.35
CA THR A 840 33.88 -2.77 17.99
C THR A 840 32.76 -1.74 17.79
N CYS A 841 33.12 -0.46 17.86
CA CYS A 841 32.15 0.63 17.75
C CYS A 841 31.73 0.91 16.30
N LEU A 842 30.44 1.08 16.06
CA LEU A 842 29.88 1.42 14.75
C LEU A 842 29.59 2.92 14.60
N VAL A 843 29.13 3.57 15.67
CA VAL A 843 28.75 4.99 15.64
C VAL A 843 29.44 5.73 16.78
N PHE A 844 30.31 6.66 16.42
CA PHE A 844 30.90 7.64 17.34
C PHE A 844 30.06 8.92 17.33
N ALA A 845 29.50 9.29 18.48
CA ALA A 845 28.73 10.52 18.62
C ALA A 845 29.17 11.31 19.87
N ASP A 846 29.81 12.45 19.67
CA ASP A 846 30.14 13.41 20.73
C ASP A 846 29.55 14.78 20.36
N ARG A 847 28.35 15.03 20.89
CA ARG A 847 27.50 16.16 20.50
C ARG A 847 27.25 17.07 21.68
N GLN A 848 27.61 18.33 21.56
CA GLN A 848 27.13 19.40 22.41
C GLN A 848 26.28 20.36 21.58
N ILE A 849 24.96 20.17 21.53
CA ILE A 849 24.07 20.93 20.64
C ILE A 849 23.68 22.33 21.16
N ALA A 850 23.95 22.61 22.44
CA ALA A 850 23.67 23.89 23.09
C ALA A 850 24.78 24.27 24.09
N PRO A 851 25.96 24.70 23.61
CA PRO A 851 27.03 25.20 24.49
C PRO A 851 26.52 26.37 25.36
N ARG A 852 26.87 26.37 26.64
CA ARG A 852 26.29 27.30 27.62
C ARG A 852 26.99 28.65 27.67
N THR A 853 28.31 28.66 27.46
CA THR A 853 29.15 29.85 27.57
C THR A 853 30.00 30.04 26.34
N TYR A 854 30.38 31.29 26.06
CA TYR A 854 31.22 31.61 24.92
C TYR A 854 32.59 30.91 24.99
N ALA A 855 33.14 30.77 26.20
CA ALA A 855 34.39 30.04 26.43
C ALA A 855 34.26 28.56 26.07
N GLU A 856 33.20 27.88 26.51
CA GLU A 856 32.94 26.47 26.19
C GLU A 856 32.83 26.22 24.68
N TRP A 857 32.26 27.16 23.93
CA TRP A 857 32.12 27.04 22.47
C TRP A 857 33.39 27.36 21.69
N THR A 858 34.16 28.34 22.17
CA THR A 858 35.40 28.76 21.50
C THR A 858 36.58 27.83 21.81
N ASP A 859 36.62 27.25 23.01
CA ASP A 859 37.61 26.28 23.47
C ASP A 859 36.93 25.00 24.00
N PRO A 860 36.31 24.20 23.10
CA PRO A 860 35.59 23.00 23.51
C PRO A 860 36.54 21.84 23.86
N GLU A 861 36.03 20.86 24.60
CA GLU A 861 36.77 19.63 24.93
C GLU A 861 37.29 18.92 23.66
N ASP A 862 38.55 18.52 23.69
CA ASP A 862 39.19 17.75 22.62
C ASP A 862 38.78 16.27 22.69
N THR A 863 38.21 15.78 21.59
CA THR A 863 37.71 14.40 21.46
C THR A 863 38.60 13.53 20.57
N THR A 864 39.73 14.07 20.08
CA THR A 864 40.64 13.39 19.13
C THR A 864 41.13 12.05 19.66
N SER A 865 41.53 11.97 20.94
CA SER A 865 42.00 10.71 21.54
C SER A 865 40.88 9.68 21.70
N LYS A 866 39.66 10.12 22.05
CA LYS A 866 38.49 9.25 22.19
C LYS A 866 38.10 8.66 20.83
N LEU A 867 38.14 9.48 19.77
CA LEU A 867 37.91 9.02 18.41
C LEU A 867 39.01 8.06 17.96
N ALA A 868 40.28 8.38 18.20
CA ALA A 868 41.41 7.53 17.83
C ALA A 868 41.28 6.13 18.47
N GLU A 869 40.97 6.06 19.77
CA GLU A 869 40.82 4.82 20.52
C GLU A 869 39.70 3.91 19.98
N LEU A 870 38.57 4.50 19.58
CA LEU A 870 37.45 3.77 18.97
C LEU A 870 37.65 3.45 17.49
N ALA A 871 38.51 4.20 16.80
CA ALA A 871 38.86 3.94 15.40
C ALA A 871 39.86 2.79 15.22
N VAL A 872 40.61 2.41 16.27
CA VAL A 872 41.62 1.32 16.20
C VAL A 872 41.03 0.03 15.65
N ALA A 873 39.80 -0.33 16.04
CA ALA A 873 39.14 -1.55 15.59
C ALA A 873 38.74 -1.52 14.10
N GLY A 874 38.70 -0.35 13.45
CA GLY A 874 38.33 -0.22 12.04
C GLY A 874 36.83 -0.39 11.74
N GLU A 875 35.99 -0.51 12.76
CA GLU A 875 34.55 -0.82 12.60
C GLU A 875 33.63 0.42 12.46
N LEU A 876 34.16 1.64 12.63
CA LEU A 876 33.36 2.86 12.58
C LEU A 876 32.72 3.08 11.21
N ARG A 877 31.41 3.36 11.23
CA ARG A 877 30.59 3.67 10.06
C ARG A 877 30.08 5.11 10.06
N ILE A 878 29.82 5.67 11.24
CA ILE A 878 29.37 7.05 11.39
C ILE A 878 30.20 7.74 12.46
N VAL A 879 30.71 8.92 12.12
CA VAL A 879 31.37 9.83 13.06
C VAL A 879 30.60 11.14 13.04
N GLN A 880 29.97 11.47 14.16
CA GLN A 880 29.25 12.73 14.36
C GLN A 880 29.81 13.50 15.55
N ILE A 881 30.37 14.67 15.27
CA ILE A 881 31.03 15.51 16.26
C ILE A 881 30.48 16.93 16.13
N ILE A 882 29.89 17.45 17.21
CA ILE A 882 29.25 18.78 17.24
C ILE A 882 29.75 19.55 18.46
N ASN A 883 30.34 20.73 18.26
CA ASN A 883 30.93 21.58 19.31
C ASN A 883 31.92 20.84 20.23
N ARG A 884 32.80 20.05 19.63
CA ARG A 884 33.92 19.34 20.27
C ARG A 884 35.15 19.51 19.41
N ALA A 885 36.31 19.73 20.02
CA ALA A 885 37.54 19.94 19.25
C ALA A 885 38.01 18.61 18.63
N LEU A 886 38.27 18.67 17.33
CA LEU A 886 38.94 17.66 16.52
C LEU A 886 39.90 18.40 15.56
N PRO A 887 41.01 18.96 16.09
CA PRO A 887 41.88 19.84 15.30
C PRO A 887 42.49 19.14 14.08
N HIS A 888 42.73 17.84 14.21
CA HIS A 888 43.19 16.95 13.16
C HIS A 888 42.42 15.63 13.22
N LEU A 889 42.25 14.99 12.06
CA LEU A 889 41.69 13.64 12.00
C LEU A 889 42.78 12.63 12.42
N PRO A 890 42.50 11.73 13.39
CA PRO A 890 43.47 10.74 13.84
C PRO A 890 43.81 9.75 12.74
N ALA A 891 45.06 9.27 12.72
CA ALA A 891 45.54 8.36 11.67
C ALA A 891 44.83 7.00 11.72
N GLU A 892 44.38 6.58 12.90
CA GLU A 892 43.62 5.36 13.17
C GLU A 892 42.31 5.33 12.36
N LEU A 893 41.72 6.48 12.06
CA LEU A 893 40.50 6.58 11.24
C LEU A 893 40.72 6.08 9.81
N GLN A 894 41.97 6.01 9.33
CA GLN A 894 42.32 5.39 8.05
C GLN A 894 41.97 3.90 8.00
N ASN A 895 41.92 3.21 9.14
CA ASN A 895 41.54 1.79 9.22
C ASN A 895 40.03 1.57 9.02
N CYS A 896 39.22 2.62 9.11
CA CYS A 896 37.76 2.55 9.03
C CYS A 896 37.29 2.57 7.57
N HIS A 897 37.57 1.51 6.82
CA HIS A 897 37.22 1.40 5.40
C HIS A 897 35.71 1.40 5.13
N HIS A 898 34.88 1.12 6.15
CA HIS A 898 33.42 1.10 6.07
C HIS A 898 32.77 2.40 6.55
N LEU A 899 33.53 3.50 6.66
CA LEU A 899 33.00 4.79 7.08
C LEU A 899 32.06 5.38 6.02
N MET A 900 30.79 5.52 6.37
CA MET A 900 29.70 5.99 5.51
C MET A 900 29.36 7.46 5.74
N GLN A 901 29.45 7.96 6.98
CA GLN A 901 29.09 9.34 7.31
C GLN A 901 30.13 10.02 8.18
N LEU A 902 30.52 11.23 7.79
CA LEU A 902 31.42 12.10 8.53
C LEU A 902 30.78 13.48 8.70
N ILE A 903 30.35 13.78 9.93
CA ILE A 903 29.64 15.01 10.30
C ILE A 903 30.47 15.75 11.34
N LEU A 904 31.08 16.87 10.94
CA LEU A 904 31.97 17.68 11.74
C LEU A 904 31.42 19.11 11.80
N ILE A 905 30.87 19.50 12.95
CA ILE A 905 30.22 20.80 13.13
C ILE A 905 30.89 21.55 14.28
N TYR A 906 31.50 22.71 13.98
CA TYR A 906 32.26 23.54 14.90
C TYR A 906 33.38 22.78 15.61
N THR A 907 34.13 21.98 14.85
CA THR A 907 35.12 21.03 15.39
C THR A 907 36.55 21.55 15.46
N LYS A 908 36.80 22.82 15.10
CA LYS A 908 38.16 23.38 15.03
C LYS A 908 39.12 22.65 14.08
N THR A 909 38.59 21.87 13.13
CA THR A 909 39.38 21.07 12.20
C THR A 909 40.14 21.95 11.21
N GLU A 910 41.47 21.83 11.15
CA GLU A 910 42.30 22.74 10.35
C GLU A 910 42.67 22.22 8.96
N ALA A 911 42.68 20.89 8.77
CA ALA A 911 43.04 20.26 7.51
C ALA A 911 42.32 18.92 7.31
N LEU A 912 42.00 18.63 6.05
CA LEU A 912 41.49 17.34 5.59
C LEU A 912 42.63 16.54 4.95
N PRO A 913 43.05 15.39 5.54
CA PRO A 913 44.23 14.69 5.11
C PRO A 913 43.99 13.88 3.82
N ALA A 914 45.03 13.73 3.00
CA ALA A 914 44.95 13.09 1.69
C ALA A 914 44.51 11.61 1.76
N TRP A 915 44.80 10.90 2.86
CA TRP A 915 44.40 9.49 3.01
C TRP A 915 42.88 9.29 3.05
N MET A 916 42.09 10.35 3.30
CA MET A 916 40.63 10.26 3.25
C MET A 916 40.11 9.84 1.87
N ALA A 917 40.88 10.07 0.80
CA ALA A 917 40.56 9.54 -0.52
C ALA A 917 40.36 8.01 -0.53
N GLY A 918 40.93 7.29 0.45
CA GLY A 918 40.73 5.85 0.63
C GLY A 918 39.42 5.44 1.30
N LEU A 919 38.60 6.39 1.76
CA LEU A 919 37.28 6.14 2.37
C LEU A 919 36.22 6.00 1.27
N SER A 920 36.28 4.89 0.52
CA SER A 920 35.45 4.69 -0.68
C SER A 920 33.95 4.55 -0.40
N GLU A 921 33.59 4.12 0.80
CA GLU A 921 32.19 3.90 1.23
C GLU A 921 31.51 5.17 1.76
N LEU A 922 32.18 6.33 1.72
CA LEU A 922 31.63 7.58 2.26
C LEU A 922 30.46 8.07 1.39
N GLU A 923 29.30 8.25 2.01
CA GLU A 923 28.04 8.68 1.39
C GLU A 923 27.66 10.11 1.77
N TYR A 924 27.99 10.52 3.01
CA TYR A 924 27.60 11.80 3.60
C TYR A 924 28.81 12.51 4.23
N LEU A 925 29.16 13.69 3.70
CA LEU A 925 30.20 14.54 4.25
C LEU A 925 29.65 15.92 4.59
N HIS A 926 29.71 16.29 5.87
CA HIS A 926 29.30 17.60 6.36
C HIS A 926 30.41 18.17 7.21
N LEU A 927 30.97 19.30 6.79
CA LEU A 927 31.93 20.08 7.55
C LEU A 927 31.42 21.52 7.69
N GLU A 928 31.22 21.95 8.94
CA GLU A 928 30.84 23.31 9.29
C GLU A 928 31.89 23.89 10.24
N GLY A 929 32.58 24.94 9.79
CA GLY A 929 33.50 25.72 10.61
C GLY A 929 32.78 26.77 11.45
N ASP A 930 33.46 27.30 12.46
CA ASP A 930 32.97 28.42 13.28
C ASP A 930 33.63 29.74 12.88
N TYR A 931 33.42 30.79 13.68
CA TYR A 931 33.99 32.12 13.48
C TYR A 931 35.34 32.34 14.19
N THR A 932 35.94 31.29 14.75
CA THR A 932 37.23 31.38 15.45
C THR A 932 38.41 31.28 14.49
N SER A 933 39.65 31.38 14.99
CA SER A 933 40.85 31.33 14.16
C SER A 933 41.27 29.91 13.75
N ARG A 934 40.74 28.88 14.40
CA ARG A 934 41.05 27.46 14.11
C ARG A 934 39.99 26.91 13.16
N ARG A 935 40.21 27.08 11.86
CA ARG A 935 39.30 26.69 10.80
C ARG A 935 40.04 25.96 9.70
N LEU A 936 39.28 25.34 8.81
CA LEU A 936 39.81 24.63 7.66
C LEU A 936 40.57 25.61 6.76
N LYS A 937 41.87 25.35 6.55
CA LYS A 937 42.73 26.18 5.70
C LYS A 937 42.99 25.55 4.34
N THR A 938 43.09 24.22 4.30
CA THR A 938 43.49 23.48 3.10
C THR A 938 42.71 22.18 2.97
N ILE A 939 42.32 21.86 1.74
CA ILE A 939 41.74 20.58 1.35
C ILE A 939 42.69 19.94 0.35
N SER A 940 43.06 18.69 0.57
CA SER A 940 44.01 17.98 -0.30
C SER A 940 43.43 17.82 -1.72
N PRO A 941 44.21 18.04 -2.79
CA PRO A 941 43.77 17.74 -4.16
C PRO A 941 43.44 16.25 -4.33
N GLY A 942 42.43 15.93 -5.14
CA GLY A 942 42.05 14.55 -5.46
C GLY A 942 41.35 13.78 -4.32
N ILE A 943 40.97 14.46 -3.23
CA ILE A 943 40.33 13.83 -2.07
C ILE A 943 39.00 13.13 -2.40
N PHE A 944 38.36 13.52 -3.50
CA PHE A 944 37.08 13.00 -3.98
C PHE A 944 37.20 12.04 -5.18
N ASP A 945 38.41 11.73 -5.64
CA ASP A 945 38.62 10.94 -6.87
C ASP A 945 38.12 9.49 -6.75
N HIS A 946 38.14 8.92 -5.54
CA HIS A 946 37.82 7.52 -5.27
C HIS A 946 36.61 7.36 -4.32
N MET A 947 35.65 8.30 -4.35
CA MET A 947 34.44 8.29 -3.52
C MET A 947 33.16 8.13 -4.36
N PRO A 948 32.93 6.97 -5.00
CA PRO A 948 31.81 6.78 -5.92
C PRO A 948 30.43 6.79 -5.23
N HIS A 949 30.39 6.57 -3.93
CA HIS A 949 29.15 6.49 -3.14
C HIS A 949 28.70 7.85 -2.56
N LEU A 950 29.49 8.91 -2.72
CA LEU A 950 29.22 10.19 -2.11
C LEU A 950 28.00 10.87 -2.75
N THR A 951 26.96 11.11 -1.94
CA THR A 951 25.67 11.69 -2.40
C THR A 951 25.40 13.07 -1.81
N PHE A 952 26.01 13.39 -0.67
CA PHE A 952 25.83 14.67 0.03
C PHE A 952 27.17 15.27 0.44
N ILE A 953 27.40 16.52 0.03
CA ILE A 953 28.51 17.34 0.49
C ILE A 953 27.98 18.68 0.99
N HIS A 954 28.37 19.03 2.22
CA HIS A 954 28.22 20.37 2.78
C HIS A 954 29.55 20.85 3.33
N PHE A 955 30.03 21.99 2.84
CA PHE A 955 31.12 22.75 3.45
C PHE A 955 30.62 24.15 3.78
N GLY A 956 30.58 24.49 5.06
CA GLY A 956 30.19 25.80 5.55
C GLY A 956 31.20 26.39 6.52
N GLY A 957 31.29 27.72 6.62
CA GLY A 957 32.16 28.37 7.60
C GLY A 957 33.66 28.13 7.35
N ILE A 958 34.06 28.04 6.08
CA ILE A 958 35.45 27.77 5.66
C ILE A 958 36.09 28.96 4.90
N PRO A 959 36.11 30.17 5.49
CA PRO A 959 36.47 31.39 4.77
C PRO A 959 37.95 31.47 4.37
N ASP A 960 38.81 30.60 4.91
CA ASP A 960 40.26 30.60 4.68
C ASP A 960 40.70 29.67 3.53
N VAL A 961 39.81 28.83 3.00
CA VAL A 961 40.11 27.91 1.89
C VAL A 961 40.17 28.68 0.57
N GLU A 962 41.34 28.69 -0.08
CA GLU A 962 41.53 29.39 -1.36
C GLU A 962 41.18 28.56 -2.60
N GLU A 963 41.30 27.23 -2.51
CA GLU A 963 41.10 26.30 -3.62
C GLU A 963 40.31 25.08 -3.13
N PHE A 964 39.28 24.69 -3.90
CA PHE A 964 38.44 23.53 -3.62
C PHE A 964 38.76 22.41 -4.62
N PRO A 965 38.90 21.15 -4.18
CA PRO A 965 39.23 20.04 -5.07
C PRO A 965 38.12 19.77 -6.10
N SER A 966 38.48 19.12 -7.21
CA SER A 966 37.51 18.74 -8.23
C SER A 966 36.47 17.75 -7.68
N ILE A 967 35.23 17.91 -8.09
CA ILE A 967 34.10 17.03 -7.75
C ILE A 967 33.54 16.31 -8.98
N SER A 968 34.16 16.45 -10.15
CA SER A 968 33.62 15.89 -11.40
C SER A 968 33.54 14.35 -11.43
N SER A 969 34.30 13.67 -10.58
CA SER A 969 34.23 12.20 -10.40
C SER A 969 32.96 11.76 -9.68
N LEU A 970 32.28 12.65 -8.96
CA LEU A 970 31.17 12.35 -8.06
C LEU A 970 29.83 12.26 -8.80
N THR A 971 29.69 11.28 -9.70
CA THR A 971 28.52 11.12 -10.57
C THR A 971 27.21 10.83 -9.80
N ASN A 972 27.30 10.37 -8.55
CA ASN A 972 26.15 10.09 -7.67
C ASN A 972 25.80 11.26 -6.73
N LEU A 973 26.52 12.39 -6.80
CA LEU A 973 26.28 13.55 -5.95
C LEU A 973 24.91 14.16 -6.22
N ARG A 974 24.14 14.41 -5.15
CA ARG A 974 22.76 14.95 -5.21
C ARG A 974 22.63 16.31 -4.54
N TYR A 975 23.39 16.54 -3.47
CA TYR A 975 23.36 17.76 -2.69
C TYR A 975 24.78 18.31 -2.58
N PHE A 976 24.96 19.55 -3.03
CA PHE A 976 26.23 20.25 -2.91
C PHE A 976 26.00 21.64 -2.32
N THR A 977 26.63 21.89 -1.18
CA THR A 977 26.58 23.18 -0.48
C THR A 977 27.97 23.73 -0.22
N LEU A 978 28.18 24.98 -0.61
CA LEU A 978 29.31 25.82 -0.22
C LEU A 978 28.80 27.08 0.47
N ALA A 979 29.10 27.24 1.75
CA ALA A 979 28.65 28.38 2.54
C ALA A 979 29.82 29.10 3.22
N ILE A 980 29.87 30.43 3.15
CA ILE A 980 30.90 31.27 3.78
C ILE A 980 32.30 30.85 3.29
N VAL A 981 32.53 30.99 1.99
CA VAL A 981 33.74 30.59 1.25
C VAL A 981 34.50 31.82 0.73
N ASN A 982 34.74 32.78 1.63
CA ASN A 982 35.17 34.14 1.29
C ASN A 982 36.52 34.20 0.53
N SER A 983 37.48 33.32 0.85
CA SER A 983 38.79 33.28 0.16
C SER A 983 38.83 32.43 -1.10
N LEU A 984 37.76 31.70 -1.43
CA LEU A 984 37.72 30.75 -2.54
C LEU A 984 37.85 31.49 -3.87
N ARG A 985 38.91 31.18 -4.64
CA ARG A 985 39.26 31.89 -5.88
C ARG A 985 38.21 31.67 -6.98
N GLU A 986 37.85 30.41 -7.18
CA GLU A 986 36.96 29.94 -8.22
C GLU A 986 36.12 28.78 -7.65
N LEU A 987 34.87 28.68 -8.08
CA LEU A 987 34.02 27.53 -7.76
C LEU A 987 34.50 26.30 -8.53
N PRO A 988 34.40 25.07 -7.96
CA PRO A 988 34.78 23.86 -8.67
C PRO A 988 33.89 23.63 -9.89
N THR A 989 34.41 22.97 -10.94
CA THR A 989 33.59 22.61 -12.10
C THR A 989 32.46 21.66 -11.70
N PHE A 990 31.29 21.85 -12.34
CA PHE A 990 30.10 21.02 -12.17
C PHE A 990 29.97 19.94 -13.27
N ASP A 991 31.00 19.77 -14.10
CA ASP A 991 31.00 18.76 -15.15
C ASP A 991 30.87 17.34 -14.55
N GLY A 992 30.01 16.51 -15.15
CA GLY A 992 29.77 15.13 -14.70
C GLY A 992 28.71 14.98 -13.59
N LEU A 993 28.21 16.07 -12.99
CA LEU A 993 27.24 16.06 -11.89
C LEU A 993 25.77 15.95 -12.35
N SER A 994 25.46 15.00 -13.23
CA SER A 994 24.12 14.86 -13.84
C SER A 994 23.01 14.47 -12.86
N ASN A 995 23.36 13.97 -11.67
CA ASN A 995 22.42 13.59 -10.61
C ASN A 995 22.20 14.66 -9.54
N LEU A 996 22.85 15.82 -9.66
CA LEU A 996 22.72 16.89 -8.68
C LEU A 996 21.29 17.46 -8.69
N ARG A 997 20.64 17.47 -7.52
CA ARG A 997 19.27 17.94 -7.32
C ARG A 997 19.22 19.31 -6.66
N SER A 998 20.16 19.59 -5.76
CA SER A 998 20.21 20.82 -4.99
C SER A 998 21.63 21.41 -4.96
N LEU A 999 21.74 22.67 -5.33
CA LEU A 999 22.98 23.46 -5.30
C LEU A 999 22.78 24.70 -4.44
N LEU A 1000 23.52 24.81 -3.34
CA LEU A 1000 23.47 25.97 -2.45
C LEU A 1000 24.83 26.65 -2.39
N ILE A 1001 24.87 27.92 -2.78
CA ILE A 1001 26.05 28.78 -2.68
C ILE A 1001 25.68 30.00 -1.83
N VAL A 1002 26.37 30.14 -0.71
CA VAL A 1002 26.14 31.21 0.28
C VAL A 1002 27.46 31.91 0.52
N GLU A 1003 27.49 33.23 0.30
CA GLU A 1003 28.67 34.07 0.59
C GLU A 1003 29.98 33.56 -0.06
N ALA A 1004 30.08 33.76 -1.37
CA ALA A 1004 31.29 33.49 -2.16
C ALA A 1004 31.89 34.80 -2.70
N GLU A 1005 32.60 35.54 -1.84
CA GLU A 1005 33.03 36.92 -2.11
C GLU A 1005 34.09 37.04 -3.22
N ARG A 1006 35.03 36.09 -3.30
CA ARG A 1006 36.16 36.14 -4.26
C ARG A 1006 35.88 35.42 -5.57
N ALA A 1007 34.94 34.47 -5.61
CA ALA A 1007 34.59 33.69 -6.79
C ALA A 1007 33.84 34.55 -7.82
N ARG A 1008 34.57 35.02 -8.85
CA ARG A 1008 34.06 36.04 -9.78
C ARG A 1008 33.09 35.52 -10.84
N THR A 1009 33.08 34.22 -11.09
CA THR A 1009 32.30 33.58 -12.16
C THR A 1009 31.62 32.32 -11.65
N LEU A 1010 30.53 31.94 -12.32
CA LEU A 1010 29.84 30.67 -12.08
C LEU A 1010 30.27 29.65 -13.15
N PRO A 1011 30.61 28.41 -12.78
CA PRO A 1011 30.84 27.31 -13.73
C PRO A 1011 29.60 27.01 -14.58
N THR A 1012 29.77 26.20 -15.62
CA THR A 1012 28.63 25.84 -16.48
C THR A 1012 27.57 25.03 -15.70
N LEU A 1013 26.29 25.37 -15.90
CA LEU A 1013 25.16 24.69 -15.27
C LEU A 1013 24.53 23.64 -16.19
N THR A 1014 24.94 23.58 -17.46
CA THR A 1014 24.36 22.71 -18.49
C THR A 1014 24.48 21.20 -18.19
N SER A 1015 25.44 20.79 -17.37
CA SER A 1015 25.61 19.41 -16.92
C SER A 1015 24.58 18.98 -15.86
N LEU A 1016 23.94 19.93 -15.18
CA LEU A 1016 23.07 19.72 -14.03
C LEU A 1016 21.62 19.42 -14.44
N VAL A 1017 21.44 18.37 -15.24
CA VAL A 1017 20.16 18.04 -15.91
C VAL A 1017 19.02 17.68 -14.96
N LYS A 1018 19.30 17.31 -13.70
CA LYS A 1018 18.31 16.97 -12.66
C LYS A 1018 18.17 18.04 -11.57
N LEU A 1019 18.75 19.22 -11.77
CA LEU A 1019 18.72 20.30 -10.79
C LEU A 1019 17.28 20.77 -10.59
N SER A 1020 16.83 20.73 -9.35
CA SER A 1020 15.45 21.08 -8.95
C SER A 1020 15.38 22.21 -7.94
N GLY A 1021 16.48 22.46 -7.22
CA GLY A 1021 16.60 23.60 -6.30
C GLY A 1021 17.99 24.22 -6.41
N MET A 1022 18.03 25.54 -6.51
CA MET A 1022 19.27 26.29 -6.48
C MET A 1022 19.08 27.54 -5.66
N MET A 1023 20.04 27.84 -4.78
CA MET A 1023 20.07 29.14 -4.10
C MET A 1023 21.47 29.72 -4.20
N LEU A 1024 21.51 31.01 -4.52
CA LEU A 1024 22.71 31.82 -4.61
C LEU A 1024 22.45 33.07 -3.77
N LEU A 1025 22.82 33.01 -2.50
CA LEU A 1025 22.36 33.97 -1.50
C LEU A 1025 23.51 34.78 -0.92
N TYR A 1026 23.11 35.89 -0.30
CA TYR A 1026 23.99 36.81 0.43
C TYR A 1026 25.11 37.35 -0.47
N ARG A 1027 26.22 37.75 0.14
CA ARG A 1027 27.36 38.45 -0.46
C ARG A 1027 28.20 37.57 -1.40
N SER A 1028 27.62 37.15 -2.52
CA SER A 1028 28.29 36.35 -3.55
C SER A 1028 28.70 37.23 -4.73
N ALA A 1029 29.98 37.16 -5.17
CA ALA A 1029 30.54 38.08 -6.16
C ALA A 1029 29.75 38.11 -7.47
N VAL A 1030 29.33 36.95 -7.97
CA VAL A 1030 28.54 36.81 -9.21
C VAL A 1030 27.20 37.57 -9.20
N CYS A 1031 26.65 37.86 -8.02
CA CYS A 1031 25.41 38.63 -7.87
C CYS A 1031 25.61 40.15 -8.00
N CYS A 1032 26.82 40.63 -7.71
CA CYS A 1032 27.11 42.05 -7.58
C CYS A 1032 28.07 42.56 -8.65
N ASN A 1033 28.98 41.72 -9.15
CA ASN A 1033 30.05 42.13 -10.06
C ASN A 1033 29.62 42.31 -11.53
N GLY A 1034 28.33 42.15 -11.84
CA GLY A 1034 27.77 42.25 -13.18
C GLY A 1034 27.85 40.98 -14.04
N PHE A 1035 28.31 39.84 -13.50
CA PHE A 1035 28.38 38.58 -14.25
C PHE A 1035 27.00 38.07 -14.68
N ILE A 1036 26.02 38.06 -13.77
CA ILE A 1036 24.64 37.57 -14.02
C ILE A 1036 23.75 38.67 -14.61
N SER A 1037 23.70 39.83 -13.94
CA SER A 1037 22.82 40.95 -14.30
C SER A 1037 23.30 41.74 -15.52
N GLY A 1038 24.60 41.64 -15.86
CA GLY A 1038 25.26 42.48 -16.86
C GLY A 1038 25.66 43.87 -16.35
N VAL A 1039 25.20 44.25 -15.15
CA VAL A 1039 25.43 45.56 -14.52
C VAL A 1039 26.07 45.34 -13.15
N CYS A 1040 27.19 46.02 -12.90
CA CYS A 1040 27.83 45.97 -11.59
C CYS A 1040 27.02 46.78 -10.58
N ASP A 1041 26.60 46.15 -9.48
CA ASP A 1041 25.87 46.77 -8.40
C ASP A 1041 26.85 47.14 -7.29
N ASP A 1042 27.04 48.45 -7.06
CA ASP A 1042 27.82 49.00 -5.94
C ASP A 1042 26.91 49.67 -4.89
N THR A 1043 25.59 49.56 -5.07
CA THR A 1043 24.59 50.29 -4.29
C THR A 1043 23.95 49.44 -3.21
N ALA A 1044 23.67 48.17 -3.47
CA ALA A 1044 23.04 47.28 -2.50
C ALA A 1044 23.98 47.01 -1.30
N PHE A 1045 23.42 46.89 -0.09
CA PHE A 1045 24.19 46.63 1.13
C PHE A 1045 25.11 45.42 0.99
N GLN A 1046 24.59 44.34 0.42
CA GLN A 1046 25.34 43.11 0.19
C GLN A 1046 26.50 43.29 -0.79
N CYS A 1047 26.45 44.26 -1.70
CA CYS A 1047 27.47 44.46 -2.73
C CYS A 1047 28.51 45.54 -2.40
N ARG A 1048 28.25 46.39 -1.40
CA ARG A 1048 29.18 47.47 -1.00
C ARG A 1048 30.45 46.91 -0.36
N PRO A 1049 31.66 47.37 -0.72
CA PRO A 1049 32.89 46.97 -0.04
C PRO A 1049 32.84 47.25 1.48
N LYS A 1050 33.27 46.29 2.30
CA LYS A 1050 33.33 46.46 3.76
C LYS A 1050 34.71 46.95 4.20
N VAL A 1051 34.76 47.75 5.27
CA VAL A 1051 36.03 48.27 5.81
C VAL A 1051 36.86 47.11 6.37
N GLY A 1052 38.07 46.91 5.85
CA GLY A 1052 38.97 45.82 6.27
C GLY A 1052 38.79 44.49 5.54
N GLU A 1053 37.97 44.45 4.49
CA GLU A 1053 37.75 43.26 3.65
C GLU A 1053 39.04 42.85 2.91
N LYS A 1054 39.40 41.56 3.00
CA LYS A 1054 40.66 41.02 2.44
C LYS A 1054 40.63 41.00 0.90
N TYR A 1055 39.46 40.75 0.31
CA TYR A 1055 39.24 40.69 -1.13
C TYR A 1055 37.99 41.50 -1.49
N PRO A 1056 38.12 42.83 -1.69
CA PRO A 1056 36.97 43.66 -2.01
C PRO A 1056 36.36 43.25 -3.34
N MET A 1057 35.03 43.36 -3.43
CA MET A 1057 34.28 43.04 -4.62
C MET A 1057 34.64 43.97 -5.78
N THR A 1058 34.90 43.39 -6.95
CA THR A 1058 35.28 44.13 -8.17
C THR A 1058 34.42 43.69 -9.33
N CYS A 1059 33.97 44.63 -10.15
CA CYS A 1059 33.23 44.36 -11.37
C CYS A 1059 34.03 43.47 -12.34
N THR A 1060 33.33 42.66 -13.13
CA THR A 1060 33.92 41.80 -14.17
C THR A 1060 33.32 42.08 -15.53
N ASP A 1061 34.10 41.90 -16.60
CA ASP A 1061 33.64 41.94 -17.98
C ASP A 1061 33.10 40.59 -18.47
N ALA A 1062 33.37 39.50 -17.71
CA ALA A 1062 32.80 38.19 -18.01
C ALA A 1062 31.28 38.21 -17.87
N ARG A 1063 30.58 37.45 -18.72
CA ARG A 1063 29.12 37.35 -18.71
C ARG A 1063 28.69 35.90 -18.71
N ILE A 1064 27.59 35.62 -18.01
CA ILE A 1064 26.94 34.32 -18.04
C ILE A 1064 26.46 34.01 -19.47
N SER A 1065 26.55 32.75 -19.90
CA SER A 1065 26.02 32.30 -21.19
C SER A 1065 24.49 32.37 -21.20
N ALA A 1066 23.89 32.46 -22.39
CA ALA A 1066 22.43 32.48 -22.54
C ALA A 1066 21.77 31.23 -21.93
N ASP A 1067 22.37 30.05 -22.14
CA ASP A 1067 21.85 28.78 -21.61
C ASP A 1067 21.89 28.74 -20.08
N ASN A 1068 23.01 29.12 -19.46
CA ASN A 1068 23.13 29.15 -18.00
C ASN A 1068 22.22 30.21 -17.38
N LYS A 1069 22.03 31.35 -18.06
CA LYS A 1069 21.10 32.39 -17.62
C LYS A 1069 19.66 31.90 -17.64
N ALA A 1070 19.24 31.19 -18.69
CA ALA A 1070 17.91 30.59 -18.76
C ALA A 1070 17.66 29.58 -17.62
N ILE A 1071 18.69 28.83 -17.19
CA ILE A 1071 18.59 27.95 -16.02
C ILE A 1071 18.38 28.77 -14.74
N LEU A 1072 19.16 29.84 -14.52
CA LEU A 1072 18.98 30.69 -13.33
C LEU A 1072 17.62 31.38 -13.29
N ASP A 1073 17.14 31.87 -14.43
CA ASP A 1073 15.84 32.55 -14.57
C ASP A 1073 14.65 31.60 -14.32
N SER A 1074 14.87 30.28 -14.25
CA SER A 1074 13.84 29.29 -13.89
C SER A 1074 13.57 29.20 -12.38
N PHE A 1075 14.47 29.75 -11.54
CA PHE A 1075 14.35 29.79 -10.08
C PHE A 1075 13.79 31.15 -9.60
N SER A 1076 13.33 31.22 -8.34
CA SER A 1076 12.77 32.46 -7.80
C SER A 1076 13.82 33.55 -7.68
N SER A 1077 13.43 34.82 -7.91
CA SER A 1077 14.29 35.98 -7.64
C SER A 1077 14.64 36.15 -6.16
N LYS A 1078 13.93 35.46 -5.25
CA LYS A 1078 14.29 35.38 -3.83
C LYS A 1078 15.36 34.33 -3.52
N GLU A 1079 15.56 33.37 -4.41
CA GLU A 1079 16.53 32.29 -4.26
C GLU A 1079 17.87 32.63 -4.94
N ILE A 1080 17.81 33.41 -6.02
CA ILE A 1080 18.97 33.83 -6.80
C ILE A 1080 19.23 35.32 -6.61
N CYS A 1081 20.33 35.65 -5.93
CA CYS A 1081 20.85 37.01 -5.75
C CYS A 1081 19.88 38.00 -5.12
N ASP A 1082 19.13 37.56 -4.09
CA ASP A 1082 18.31 38.48 -3.30
C ASP A 1082 19.19 39.37 -2.41
N ASN A 1083 19.33 40.64 -2.82
CA ASN A 1083 20.07 41.66 -2.10
C ASN A 1083 19.17 42.60 -1.28
N SER A 1084 17.89 42.28 -1.12
CA SER A 1084 16.92 43.17 -0.44
C SER A 1084 17.10 43.27 1.07
N TYR A 1085 17.87 42.36 1.68
CA TYR A 1085 18.07 42.27 3.13
C TYR A 1085 19.49 42.70 3.56
N GLU A 1086 19.57 43.54 4.59
CA GLU A 1086 20.83 43.95 5.22
C GLU A 1086 21.27 42.93 6.29
N LEU A 1087 22.09 41.95 5.91
CA LEU A 1087 22.63 40.94 6.84
C LEU A 1087 24.15 40.90 6.75
N ASP A 1088 24.81 41.00 7.91
CA ASP A 1088 26.23 40.73 8.06
C ASP A 1088 26.45 39.50 8.94
N LEU A 1089 26.77 38.37 8.32
CA LEU A 1089 26.96 37.09 9.00
C LEU A 1089 28.11 37.10 10.03
N ALA A 1090 29.17 37.90 9.80
CA ALA A 1090 30.27 38.02 10.76
C ALA A 1090 29.86 38.86 11.97
N SER A 1091 29.09 39.93 11.75
CA SER A 1091 28.56 40.77 12.83
C SER A 1091 27.45 40.08 13.63
N ALA A 1092 26.71 39.16 13.01
CA ALA A 1092 25.67 38.35 13.65
C ALA A 1092 26.21 37.15 14.43
N ALA A 1093 27.52 36.86 14.34
CA ALA A 1093 28.13 35.75 15.05
C ALA A 1093 28.06 35.94 16.58
N PRO A 1094 27.89 34.86 17.36
CA PRO A 1094 27.93 34.96 18.82
C PRO A 1094 29.23 35.59 19.33
N THR A 1095 29.12 36.40 20.38
CA THR A 1095 30.24 37.02 21.10
C THR A 1095 30.10 36.73 22.59
N LYS A 1096 31.16 36.98 23.36
CA LYS A 1096 31.09 36.90 24.82
C LYS A 1096 29.98 37.78 25.40
N TYR A 1097 29.81 38.99 24.87
CA TYR A 1097 28.76 39.90 25.33
C TYR A 1097 27.35 39.37 25.00
N THR A 1098 27.12 38.92 23.76
CA THR A 1098 25.80 38.44 23.35
C THR A 1098 25.42 37.10 23.99
N SER A 1099 26.41 36.31 24.43
CA SER A 1099 26.21 35.03 25.11
C SER A 1099 26.22 35.16 26.63
N ASP A 1100 27.37 35.46 27.23
CA ASP A 1100 27.57 35.40 28.68
C ASP A 1100 26.87 36.57 29.39
N ASP A 1101 27.04 37.80 28.88
CA ASP A 1101 26.56 39.00 29.59
C ASP A 1101 25.04 39.19 29.43
N LEU A 1102 24.51 39.03 28.20
CA LEU A 1102 23.08 39.19 27.95
C LEU A 1102 22.26 37.95 28.38
N CYS A 1103 22.70 36.76 28.02
CA CYS A 1103 21.92 35.53 28.23
C CYS A 1103 22.29 34.78 29.50
N GLY A 1104 23.55 34.84 29.96
CA GLY A 1104 23.98 34.17 31.18
C GLY A 1104 23.71 32.67 31.17
N SER A 1105 23.85 32.02 30.00
CA SER A 1105 23.56 30.59 29.76
C SER A 1105 22.08 30.18 29.92
N VAL A 1106 21.14 31.12 29.99
CA VAL A 1106 19.72 30.83 30.16
C VAL A 1106 19.02 30.85 28.79
N MET A 1107 18.55 29.69 28.33
CA MET A 1107 17.71 29.56 27.13
C MET A 1107 16.37 30.29 27.31
N TYR A 1108 15.85 30.83 26.21
CA TYR A 1108 14.54 31.50 26.09
C TYR A 1108 14.35 32.78 26.94
N LYS A 1109 15.40 33.22 27.63
CA LYS A 1109 15.42 34.49 28.36
C LYS A 1109 15.26 35.67 27.39
N GLU A 1110 14.51 36.68 27.81
CA GLU A 1110 14.43 37.95 27.11
C GLU A 1110 15.78 38.69 27.16
N CYS A 1111 16.21 39.24 26.03
CA CYS A 1111 17.44 40.03 25.93
C CYS A 1111 17.24 41.26 25.03
N SER A 1112 18.15 42.23 25.10
CA SER A 1112 18.16 43.38 24.20
C SER A 1112 19.54 43.59 23.60
N LEU A 1113 19.62 43.59 22.27
CA LEU A 1113 20.85 43.81 21.52
C LEU A 1113 20.66 45.00 20.58
N GLY A 1114 21.49 46.04 20.74
CA GLY A 1114 21.37 47.26 19.92
C GLY A 1114 20.04 48.00 20.07
N GLY A 1115 19.33 47.84 21.20
CA GLY A 1115 18.00 48.41 21.42
C GLY A 1115 16.85 47.60 20.82
N VAL A 1116 17.13 46.47 20.17
CA VAL A 1116 16.13 45.54 19.62
C VAL A 1116 15.87 44.43 20.63
N GLN A 1117 14.59 44.08 20.84
CA GLN A 1117 14.18 42.96 21.69
C GLN A 1117 14.55 41.63 21.02
N GLY A 1118 15.13 40.71 21.78
CA GLY A 1118 15.55 39.40 21.31
C GLY A 1118 15.27 38.29 22.31
N ILE A 1119 15.63 37.07 21.91
CA ILE A 1119 15.52 35.86 22.72
C ILE A 1119 16.87 35.17 22.82
N CYS A 1120 17.22 34.67 23.99
CA CYS A 1120 18.40 33.84 24.19
C CYS A 1120 18.18 32.45 23.58
N PHE A 1121 18.88 32.14 22.50
CA PHE A 1121 18.70 30.89 21.76
C PHE A 1121 20.01 30.41 21.12
N ASN A 1122 20.17 29.10 20.92
CA ASN A 1122 21.32 28.48 20.26
C ASN A 1122 21.07 28.31 18.75
N MET A 1123 21.01 29.42 18.02
CA MET A 1123 20.85 29.40 16.56
C MET A 1123 21.98 28.61 15.89
N ARG A 1124 21.64 27.76 14.92
CA ARG A 1124 22.55 26.86 14.19
C ARG A 1124 23.43 25.98 15.08
N MET A 1125 22.91 25.54 16.24
CA MET A 1125 23.67 24.80 17.28
C MET A 1125 24.92 25.54 17.80
N THR A 1126 24.99 26.87 17.66
CA THR A 1126 26.06 27.67 18.27
C THR A 1126 25.81 27.88 19.77
N VAL A 1127 26.68 28.61 20.47
CA VAL A 1127 26.46 28.97 21.87
C VAL A 1127 25.14 29.75 22.06
N ILE A 1128 24.49 29.53 23.20
CA ILE A 1128 23.30 30.32 23.61
C ILE A 1128 23.67 31.80 23.57
N SER A 1129 23.01 32.56 22.70
CA SER A 1129 23.27 33.99 22.53
C SER A 1129 21.99 34.76 22.27
N CYS A 1130 22.05 36.07 22.49
CA CYS A 1130 20.92 36.96 22.28
C CYS A 1130 20.64 37.10 20.78
N THR A 1131 19.52 36.55 20.35
CA THR A 1131 19.06 36.54 18.96
C THR A 1131 17.96 37.58 18.78
N PRO A 1132 18.24 38.75 18.15
CA PRO A 1132 17.25 39.81 17.93
C PRO A 1132 16.36 39.54 16.69
N LEU A 1133 16.06 38.27 16.42
CA LEU A 1133 15.27 37.84 15.26
C LEU A 1133 13.86 37.46 15.74
N PRO A 1134 12.80 38.15 15.26
CA PRO A 1134 11.43 37.94 15.72
C PRO A 1134 10.90 36.53 15.41
N GLU A 1135 11.45 35.85 14.40
CA GLU A 1135 11.10 34.48 14.01
C GLU A 1135 11.29 33.49 15.17
N TYR A 1136 12.37 33.63 15.95
CA TYR A 1136 12.68 32.73 17.07
C TYR A 1136 11.80 33.02 18.30
N ILE A 1137 11.39 34.28 18.49
CA ILE A 1137 10.39 34.64 19.51
C ILE A 1137 9.04 34.02 19.14
N LYS A 1138 8.63 34.16 17.87
CA LYS A 1138 7.41 33.55 17.34
C LYS A 1138 7.44 32.02 17.46
N MET A 1139 8.56 31.40 17.10
CA MET A 1139 8.80 29.97 17.26
C MET A 1139 8.52 29.51 18.69
N ARG A 1140 9.15 30.12 19.69
CA ARG A 1140 9.00 29.68 21.09
C ARG A 1140 7.60 29.96 21.65
N ARG A 1141 6.95 31.07 21.27
CA ARG A 1141 5.53 31.31 21.62
C ARG A 1141 4.61 30.21 21.11
N LEU A 1142 4.80 29.79 19.86
CA LEU A 1142 4.03 28.67 19.27
C LEU A 1142 4.30 27.35 19.99
N GLN A 1143 5.55 27.09 20.39
CA GLN A 1143 5.89 25.89 21.17
C GLN A 1143 5.18 25.87 22.53
N ILE A 1144 5.17 26.99 23.24
CA ILE A 1144 4.47 27.14 24.53
C ILE A 1144 2.96 26.96 24.35
N GLU A 1145 2.37 27.61 23.35
CA GLU A 1145 0.94 27.55 23.04
C GLU A 1145 0.50 26.11 22.73
N ARG A 1146 1.28 25.40 21.91
CA ARG A 1146 0.98 24.02 21.47
C ARG A 1146 1.42 22.96 22.47
N ARG A 1147 2.13 23.34 23.55
CA ARG A 1147 2.71 22.43 24.55
C ARG A 1147 3.64 21.38 23.93
N VAL A 1148 4.53 21.83 23.05
CA VAL A 1148 5.54 20.99 22.36
C VAL A 1148 6.95 21.53 22.64
N GLY A 1149 7.97 20.69 22.52
CA GLY A 1149 9.35 21.06 22.86
C GLY A 1149 9.63 21.05 24.36
N ASP A 1150 10.70 21.74 24.76
CA ASP A 1150 11.09 21.80 26.16
C ASP A 1150 9.98 22.43 27.03
N PRO A 1151 9.66 21.83 28.20
CA PRO A 1151 8.71 22.41 29.15
C PRO A 1151 9.05 23.88 29.44
N CYS A 1152 8.05 24.75 29.38
CA CYS A 1152 8.29 26.17 29.58
C CYS A 1152 8.60 26.48 31.04
N ASN A 1153 9.53 27.40 31.28
CA ASN A 1153 9.90 27.90 32.59
C ASN A 1153 9.16 29.23 32.88
N PRO A 1154 8.18 29.26 33.80
CA PRO A 1154 7.40 30.47 34.08
C PRO A 1154 8.23 31.65 34.60
N GLU A 1155 9.37 31.40 35.25
CA GLU A 1155 10.23 32.47 35.77
C GLU A 1155 10.99 33.20 34.65
N VAL A 1156 11.34 32.47 33.59
CA VAL A 1156 12.17 32.99 32.47
C VAL A 1156 11.31 33.37 31.27
N GLU A 1157 10.22 32.65 31.03
CA GLU A 1157 9.45 32.67 29.79
C GLU A 1157 8.05 33.27 29.96
N ALA A 1158 7.75 33.92 31.09
CA ALA A 1158 6.47 34.63 31.30
C ALA A 1158 6.18 35.66 30.19
N TRP A 1159 7.22 36.33 29.69
CA TRP A 1159 7.13 37.30 28.59
C TRP A 1159 6.75 36.66 27.23
N LEU A 1160 6.84 35.33 27.12
CA LEU A 1160 6.38 34.54 25.97
C LEU A 1160 4.98 33.95 26.18
N GLY A 1161 4.36 34.17 27.34
CA GLY A 1161 3.03 33.64 27.67
C GLY A 1161 3.05 32.30 28.40
N CYS A 1162 4.21 31.83 28.88
CA CYS A 1162 4.30 30.69 29.80
C CYS A 1162 3.60 31.03 31.13
N ARG A 1163 2.83 30.08 31.67
CA ARG A 1163 2.04 30.26 32.91
C ARG A 1163 2.31 29.15 33.90
#